data_AF-A0A958GDH8-F1
#
_entry.id   AF-A0A958GDH8-F1
#
_cell.length_a   1.000
_cell.length_b   1.000
_cell.length_c   1.000
_cell.angle_alpha   90.00
_cell.angle_beta   90.00
_cell.angle_gamma   90.00
#
_symmetry.space_group_name_H-M   'P 1'
#
loop_
_entity.id
_entity.type
_entity.pdbx_description
1 polymer ?
#
loop_
_entity_poly.entity_id
_entity_poly.type
_entity_poly.pdbx_seq_one_letter_code
_entity_poly.pdbx_strand_id
1 'polypeptide(L)'
;LYSVTGEDQEVNPTGKTYNFLMGLDRTNEQGVVIAGGDKKVDLNKRFIFNLQDGYLIFPSRNPFNPQEKFTFEDDRRVDIYNTTDRTKEQEESKFEIEVTTTSVSSTFDLGFNVLEGSEKVTLNGRSLARDRDYTIDYFSGTLEITAPEARRADAQVNIDYERAALFQLDKKTLLGGRLEYRFGEQNFIGLTGLYYSKSTLDQRVRLGQEPLRNFVWDINTALHFQPNFLTTLFDKLPIVETSAESKLKIEAEYAQVNPNPNTFNEKKLGDNDGVAYIDDFEGSRRFTSLGIQYRIWSMASVPAHFHRLSDPRISYGPGATSPNPIAVRDYVLEKDLQRMVFNWFNPFDQIRTQSIWPDRDVTASSGTTTNVMTLRWRNDGVSQDSAWAGIMRSTASFPDQQKTKFIELWVKGEKGQVNIDIGQVSEDYWVRGRFPDPNNESILIESYANLNTEDRNNNGLLDLDDANFEDTGIDGVRGSDNSNVPNDAGDDDWADPRNTQPQFLRINGTENNSDAKGARFPDTEDLDGDGTVNTFNNYFSYAFNLDSTLDKTFLASRTEFDDGTPTGWKLYRIPIKQYQFKIGDPDTTFQQIFNVRIWVNDIEPTVGRYDSVRIATFDFVGNDWEEIGFKGKDDERFELSESRFGITVYNSEEHSGDPTNYRSPPNVEGIRDRITKAVSKEQSLVMQLKQFPVGAKVEAKKQFREKLNLL
;
A
#
# COMPACT_ATOMS: atom_id res chain seq x y z
N LEU A 1 -9.26 -35.17 6.80
CA LEU A 1 -8.76 -35.84 5.59
C LEU A 1 -8.76 -34.76 4.52
N TYR A 2 -7.58 -34.27 4.18
CA TYR A 2 -7.39 -33.09 3.34
C TYR A 2 -7.28 -33.52 1.88
N SER A 3 -8.13 -32.90 1.04
CA SER A 3 -8.10 -32.75 -0.43
C SER A 3 -7.83 -33.98 -1.33
N VAL A 4 -8.78 -34.21 -2.24
CA VAL A 4 -8.52 -34.77 -3.57
C VAL A 4 -7.77 -33.70 -4.36
N THR A 5 -6.52 -33.96 -4.76
CA THR A 5 -5.78 -33.12 -5.71
C THR A 5 -6.26 -33.42 -7.13
N GLY A 6 -6.80 -32.39 -7.78
CA GLY A 6 -7.30 -32.44 -9.16
C GLY A 6 -6.17 -32.35 -10.18
N GLU A 7 -6.26 -33.22 -11.19
CA GLU A 7 -5.57 -33.22 -12.48
C GLU A 7 -4.19 -32.53 -12.54
N ASP A 8 -3.18 -33.27 -12.09
CA ASP A 8 -1.79 -32.97 -12.41
C ASP A 8 -1.57 -33.07 -13.93
N GLN A 9 -1.10 -31.99 -14.55
CA GLN A 9 -0.93 -31.93 -16.00
C GLN A 9 0.23 -32.82 -16.44
N GLU A 10 -0.01 -33.63 -17.47
CA GLU A 10 1.05 -34.41 -18.09
C GLU A 10 2.02 -33.50 -18.86
N VAL A 11 3.31 -33.67 -18.62
CA VAL A 11 4.37 -32.99 -19.35
C VAL A 11 4.68 -33.79 -20.62
N ASN A 12 4.25 -33.26 -21.76
CA ASN A 12 4.68 -33.73 -23.08
C ASN A 12 6.17 -33.37 -23.28
N PRO A 13 7.07 -34.26 -23.75
CA PRO A 13 6.88 -35.63 -24.24
C PRO A 13 7.15 -36.74 -23.22
N THR A 14 7.34 -36.42 -21.95
CA THR A 14 7.73 -37.41 -20.92
C THR A 14 6.56 -38.28 -20.43
N GLY A 15 5.31 -37.85 -20.61
CA GLY A 15 4.10 -38.53 -20.12
C GLY A 15 4.01 -38.60 -18.59
N LYS A 16 4.90 -37.90 -17.88
CA LYS A 16 4.93 -37.78 -16.42
C LYS A 16 4.31 -36.46 -16.02
N THR A 17 3.78 -36.42 -14.81
CA THR A 17 3.09 -35.24 -14.29
C THR A 17 4.05 -34.29 -13.56
N TYR A 18 3.66 -33.02 -13.34
CA TYR A 18 4.56 -32.04 -12.71
C TYR A 18 4.87 -32.37 -11.26
N ASN A 19 3.89 -32.85 -10.48
CA ASN A 19 4.14 -33.25 -9.09
C ASN A 19 5.12 -34.42 -9.02
N PHE A 20 5.00 -35.38 -9.95
CA PHE A 20 5.96 -36.47 -10.05
C PHE A 20 7.34 -35.97 -10.47
N LEU A 21 7.43 -35.13 -11.50
CA LEU A 21 8.72 -34.63 -11.97
C LEU A 21 9.42 -33.88 -10.85
N MET A 22 8.75 -32.94 -10.19
CA MET A 22 9.26 -32.13 -9.07
C MET A 22 9.42 -32.88 -7.75
N GLY A 23 9.17 -34.20 -7.74
CA GLY A 23 9.41 -35.07 -6.59
C GLY A 23 8.43 -34.92 -5.44
N LEU A 24 7.32 -34.22 -5.66
CA LEU A 24 6.22 -34.11 -4.72
C LEU A 24 5.36 -35.39 -4.69
N ASP A 25 5.38 -36.18 -5.77
CA ASP A 25 4.70 -37.46 -5.89
C ASP A 25 5.71 -38.58 -6.13
N ARG A 26 5.89 -39.46 -5.14
CA ARG A 26 6.81 -40.62 -5.21
C ARG A 26 6.20 -41.87 -4.62
N THR A 27 5.18 -41.76 -3.79
CA THR A 27 4.59 -42.87 -3.04
C THR A 27 3.09 -42.94 -3.27
N ASN A 28 2.53 -44.12 -3.09
CA ASN A 28 1.08 -44.23 -2.98
C ASN A 28 0.60 -43.74 -1.60
N GLU A 29 -0.72 -43.70 -1.40
CA GLU A 29 -1.36 -43.36 -0.11
C GLU A 29 -0.83 -44.17 1.10
N GLN A 30 -0.27 -45.37 0.88
CA GLN A 30 0.32 -46.21 1.93
C GLN A 30 1.80 -45.88 2.22
N GLY A 31 2.38 -44.88 1.55
CA GLY A 31 3.78 -44.48 1.68
C GLY A 31 4.77 -45.41 0.96
N VAL A 32 4.28 -46.33 0.12
CA VAL A 32 5.11 -47.24 -0.67
C VAL A 32 5.53 -46.53 -1.95
N VAL A 33 6.84 -46.54 -2.24
CA VAL A 33 7.37 -45.94 -3.48
C VAL A 33 6.86 -46.71 -4.69
N ILE A 34 6.24 -46.01 -5.63
CA ILE A 34 5.74 -46.58 -6.88
C ILE A 34 6.30 -45.83 -8.09
N ALA A 35 6.47 -46.56 -9.20
CA ALA A 35 6.97 -45.98 -10.43
C ALA A 35 5.91 -45.05 -11.05
N GLY A 36 6.26 -43.78 -11.27
CA GLY A 36 5.37 -42.78 -11.86
C GLY A 36 4.46 -42.05 -10.86
N GLY A 37 4.49 -42.43 -9.58
CA GLY A 37 3.64 -41.80 -8.55
C GLY A 37 2.18 -42.24 -8.63
N ASP A 38 1.36 -41.81 -7.67
CA ASP A 38 -0.10 -42.05 -7.69
C ASP A 38 -0.90 -40.85 -8.20
N LYS A 39 -0.21 -39.86 -8.79
CA LYS A 39 -0.72 -38.56 -9.24
C LYS A 39 -1.25 -37.69 -8.09
N LYS A 40 -0.82 -37.95 -6.85
CA LYS A 40 -1.12 -37.14 -5.67
C LYS A 40 0.17 -36.73 -4.96
N VAL A 41 0.14 -35.57 -4.30
CA VAL A 41 1.28 -35.12 -3.49
C VAL A 41 1.43 -36.02 -2.26
N ASP A 42 2.66 -36.41 -1.93
CA ASP A 42 3.07 -37.21 -0.78
C ASP A 42 2.86 -36.44 0.56
N LEU A 43 1.62 -36.23 0.99
CA LEU A 43 1.26 -35.45 2.19
C LEU A 43 1.71 -36.08 3.52
N ASN A 44 2.03 -37.38 3.53
CA ASN A 44 2.47 -38.12 4.72
C ASN A 44 3.92 -37.80 5.13
N LYS A 45 4.68 -37.07 4.30
CA LYS A 45 6.04 -36.64 4.61
C LYS A 45 6.04 -35.18 5.02
N ARG A 46 6.35 -34.92 6.30
CA ARG A 46 6.50 -33.55 6.87
C ARG A 46 7.49 -32.66 6.11
N PHE A 47 8.40 -33.25 5.33
CA PHE A 47 9.38 -32.53 4.51
C PHE A 47 8.88 -32.17 3.10
N ILE A 48 7.65 -32.55 2.74
CA ILE A 48 6.99 -32.20 1.47
C ILE A 48 5.83 -31.25 1.72
N PHE A 49 5.02 -31.50 2.76
CA PHE A 49 3.95 -30.58 3.14
C PHE A 49 3.86 -30.43 4.65
N ASN A 50 3.93 -29.18 5.12
CA ASN A 50 3.66 -28.83 6.51
C ASN A 50 2.21 -28.33 6.63
N LEU A 51 1.35 -29.22 7.13
CA LEU A 51 -0.08 -28.95 7.31
C LEU A 51 -0.39 -27.83 8.33
N GLN A 52 0.51 -27.58 9.29
CA GLN A 52 0.28 -26.61 10.34
C GLN A 52 0.52 -25.18 9.85
N ASP A 53 1.61 -24.99 9.10
CA ASP A 53 2.03 -23.67 8.63
C ASP A 53 1.64 -23.41 7.15
N GLY A 54 1.11 -24.41 6.46
CA GLY A 54 0.70 -24.32 5.05
C GLY A 54 1.86 -24.34 4.04
N TYR A 55 3.05 -24.79 4.44
CA TYR A 55 4.22 -24.82 3.55
C TYR A 55 4.23 -26.06 2.64
N LEU A 56 4.28 -25.84 1.33
CA LEU A 56 4.70 -26.83 0.34
C LEU A 56 6.22 -26.75 0.14
N ILE A 57 6.91 -27.85 0.38
CA ILE A 57 8.37 -27.92 0.37
C ILE A 57 8.80 -28.83 -0.79
N PHE A 58 9.48 -28.27 -1.77
CA PHE A 58 10.05 -29.05 -2.85
C PHE A 58 11.32 -29.78 -2.40
N PRO A 59 11.52 -31.05 -2.77
CA PRO A 59 12.71 -31.84 -2.41
C PRO A 59 13.94 -31.51 -3.29
N SER A 60 14.05 -30.26 -3.74
CA SER A 60 15.15 -29.69 -4.51
C SER A 60 15.35 -28.22 -4.11
N ARG A 61 16.59 -27.73 -4.18
CA ARG A 61 16.87 -26.30 -3.96
C ARG A 61 16.32 -25.44 -5.09
N ASN A 62 16.38 -25.95 -6.32
CA ASN A 62 15.97 -25.23 -7.52
C ASN A 62 14.91 -26.05 -8.30
N PRO A 63 13.70 -26.25 -7.75
CA PRO A 63 12.69 -27.14 -8.33
C PRO A 63 12.18 -26.75 -9.73
N PHE A 64 12.37 -25.50 -10.14
CA PHE A 64 11.94 -25.02 -11.45
C PHE A 64 13.11 -24.87 -12.44
N ASN A 65 14.28 -25.42 -12.11
CA ASN A 65 15.43 -25.50 -13.02
C ASN A 65 15.47 -26.88 -13.73
N PRO A 66 15.15 -26.97 -15.04
CA PRO A 66 15.08 -28.23 -15.79
C PRO A 66 16.45 -28.91 -15.99
N GLN A 67 17.55 -28.20 -15.72
CA GLN A 67 18.92 -28.71 -15.86
C GLN A 67 19.41 -29.48 -14.62
N GLU A 68 18.71 -29.39 -13.49
CA GLU A 68 19.12 -30.03 -12.23
C GLU A 68 18.45 -31.39 -12.04
N LYS A 69 17.48 -31.48 -11.12
CA LYS A 69 16.93 -32.75 -10.65
C LYS A 69 15.68 -33.17 -11.44
N PHE A 70 15.04 -32.23 -12.11
CA PHE A 70 13.72 -32.40 -12.71
C PHE A 70 13.79 -32.11 -14.20
N THR A 71 13.14 -32.93 -15.02
CA THR A 71 13.24 -32.85 -16.48
C THR A 71 11.88 -32.55 -17.07
N PHE A 72 11.71 -31.33 -17.58
CA PHE A 72 10.55 -30.86 -18.34
C PHE A 72 11.06 -30.00 -19.52
N GLU A 73 10.16 -29.47 -20.36
CA GLU A 73 10.52 -28.69 -21.54
C GLU A 73 11.44 -27.49 -21.16
N ASP A 74 12.56 -27.32 -21.90
CA ASP A 74 13.61 -26.34 -21.57
C ASP A 74 13.11 -24.88 -21.69
N ASP A 75 12.04 -24.65 -22.45
CA ASP A 75 11.36 -23.36 -22.60
C ASP A 75 10.56 -22.93 -21.34
N ARG A 76 10.31 -23.86 -20.41
CA ARG A 76 9.71 -23.59 -19.09
C ARG A 76 10.74 -23.40 -18.00
N ARG A 77 12.03 -23.32 -18.34
CA ARG A 77 13.07 -22.91 -17.39
C ARG A 77 12.75 -21.54 -16.83
N VAL A 78 12.93 -21.38 -15.52
CA VAL A 78 12.84 -20.09 -14.83
C VAL A 78 14.16 -19.76 -14.16
N ASP A 79 14.72 -18.59 -14.44
CA ASP A 79 15.98 -18.12 -13.86
C ASP A 79 15.77 -17.32 -12.56
N ILE A 80 14.82 -17.75 -11.73
CA ILE A 80 14.43 -17.07 -10.49
C ILE A 80 15.48 -17.23 -9.37
N TYR A 81 16.34 -18.25 -9.46
CA TYR A 81 17.30 -18.58 -8.40
C TYR A 81 18.59 -17.77 -8.47
N ASN A 82 18.90 -17.19 -9.63
CA ASN A 82 20.14 -16.43 -9.86
C ASN A 82 19.90 -14.95 -10.18
N THR A 83 18.63 -14.52 -10.24
CA THR A 83 18.26 -13.13 -10.53
C THR A 83 17.91 -12.38 -9.25
N THR A 84 18.46 -11.18 -9.11
CA THR A 84 17.96 -10.16 -8.16
C THR A 84 17.14 -9.08 -8.87
N ASP A 85 16.99 -9.19 -10.20
CA ASP A 85 16.18 -8.31 -11.03
C ASP A 85 14.73 -8.79 -11.04
N ARG A 86 13.86 -7.97 -10.46
CA ARG A 86 12.42 -8.23 -10.32
C ARG A 86 11.69 -8.30 -11.68
N THR A 87 12.20 -7.63 -12.70
CA THR A 87 11.62 -7.65 -14.06
C THR A 87 11.81 -9.04 -14.65
N LYS A 88 13.03 -9.57 -14.56
CA LYS A 88 13.33 -10.95 -14.97
C LYS A 88 12.52 -11.94 -14.14
N GLU A 89 12.45 -11.75 -12.83
CA GLU A 89 11.63 -12.63 -11.97
C GLU A 89 10.17 -12.72 -12.44
N GLN A 90 9.55 -11.60 -12.79
CA GLN A 90 8.17 -11.57 -13.25
C GLN A 90 7.98 -12.11 -14.67
N GLU A 91 8.91 -11.85 -15.61
CA GLU A 91 8.87 -12.40 -16.98
C GLU A 91 9.05 -13.92 -17.02
N GLU A 92 9.76 -14.43 -16.02
CA GLU A 92 10.03 -15.85 -15.78
C GLU A 92 8.91 -16.50 -14.95
N SER A 93 7.75 -15.87 -14.75
CA SER A 93 6.59 -16.58 -14.18
C SER A 93 6.02 -17.57 -15.22
N LYS A 94 6.44 -18.84 -15.12
CA LYS A 94 6.05 -19.93 -16.05
C LYS A 94 5.20 -21.03 -15.39
N PHE A 95 5.09 -21.01 -14.06
CA PHE A 95 4.37 -22.01 -13.27
C PHE A 95 3.32 -21.35 -12.39
N GLU A 96 2.14 -21.95 -12.34
CA GLU A 96 1.06 -21.60 -11.43
C GLU A 96 0.77 -22.82 -10.54
N ILE A 97 0.64 -22.59 -9.23
CA ILE A 97 0.31 -23.65 -8.26
C ILE A 97 -1.05 -23.31 -7.67
N GLU A 98 -2.04 -24.15 -7.97
CA GLU A 98 -3.37 -24.05 -7.39
C GLU A 98 -3.49 -25.03 -6.22
N VAL A 99 -3.92 -24.53 -5.06
CA VAL A 99 -4.13 -25.34 -3.86
C VAL A 99 -5.58 -25.23 -3.43
N THR A 100 -6.30 -26.34 -3.45
CA THR A 100 -7.66 -26.45 -2.90
C THR A 100 -7.62 -27.20 -1.58
N THR A 101 -8.01 -26.56 -0.49
CA THR A 101 -8.13 -27.20 0.83
C THR A 101 -9.58 -27.35 1.24
N THR A 102 -9.92 -28.47 1.86
CA THR A 102 -11.22 -28.68 2.51
C THR A 102 -11.00 -28.97 3.98
N SER A 103 -11.54 -28.13 4.86
CA SER A 103 -11.55 -28.36 6.30
C SER A 103 -12.90 -28.93 6.73
N VAL A 104 -12.88 -29.92 7.64
CA VAL A 104 -14.11 -30.35 8.31
C VAL A 104 -14.43 -29.33 9.38
N SER A 105 -15.46 -28.53 9.14
CA SER A 105 -16.00 -27.61 10.12
C SER A 105 -17.47 -27.92 10.35
N SER A 106 -17.89 -27.92 11.61
CA SER A 106 -19.32 -27.83 11.95
C SER A 106 -19.79 -26.39 12.04
N THR A 107 -18.89 -25.41 11.92
CA THR A 107 -19.19 -23.98 12.02
C THR A 107 -18.85 -23.28 10.71
N PHE A 108 -19.80 -22.55 10.16
CA PHE A 108 -19.71 -21.89 8.87
C PHE A 108 -19.93 -20.40 9.07
N ASP A 109 -18.99 -19.59 8.57
CA ASP A 109 -19.16 -18.15 8.49
C ASP A 109 -19.89 -17.82 7.18
N LEU A 110 -21.17 -17.46 7.30
CA LEU A 110 -22.02 -17.00 6.21
C LEU A 110 -21.85 -15.48 5.96
N GLY A 111 -21.07 -14.82 6.81
CA GLY A 111 -20.81 -13.39 6.83
C GLY A 111 -21.96 -12.59 7.41
N PHE A 112 -21.62 -11.42 7.95
CA PHE A 112 -22.55 -10.54 8.66
C PHE A 112 -23.89 -10.33 7.95
N ASN A 113 -24.95 -10.26 8.76
CA ASN A 113 -26.30 -9.82 8.41
C ASN A 113 -27.02 -10.76 7.42
N VAL A 114 -27.06 -12.05 7.76
CA VAL A 114 -27.90 -13.06 7.08
C VAL A 114 -29.36 -12.73 7.33
N LEU A 115 -30.20 -12.79 6.29
CA LEU A 115 -31.64 -12.56 6.43
C LEU A 115 -32.27 -13.71 7.23
N GLU A 116 -32.99 -13.36 8.29
CA GLU A 116 -33.62 -14.34 9.18
C GLU A 116 -34.59 -15.27 8.42
N GLY A 117 -34.35 -16.59 8.49
CA GLY A 117 -35.16 -17.60 7.82
C GLY A 117 -34.88 -17.80 6.33
N SER A 118 -33.87 -17.13 5.77
CA SER A 118 -33.44 -17.36 4.37
C SER A 118 -32.61 -18.63 4.20
N GLU A 119 -32.09 -19.18 5.29
CA GLU A 119 -31.17 -20.29 5.30
C GLU A 119 -31.86 -21.64 5.01
N LYS A 120 -31.28 -22.40 4.09
CA LYS A 120 -31.63 -23.79 3.81
C LYS A 120 -30.38 -24.65 3.94
N VAL A 121 -30.32 -25.41 5.02
CA VAL A 121 -29.19 -26.28 5.35
C VAL A 121 -29.52 -27.71 4.99
N THR A 122 -28.67 -28.34 4.18
CA THR A 122 -28.75 -29.77 3.88
C THR A 122 -27.44 -30.47 4.22
N LEU A 123 -27.54 -31.67 4.80
CA LEU A 123 -26.43 -32.55 5.13
C LEU A 123 -26.65 -33.89 4.44
N ASN A 124 -25.76 -34.28 3.53
CA ASN A 124 -25.87 -35.49 2.71
C ASN A 124 -27.23 -35.59 1.98
N GLY A 125 -27.74 -34.45 1.50
CA GLY A 125 -29.05 -34.34 0.87
C GLY A 125 -30.25 -34.33 1.83
N ARG A 126 -30.05 -34.54 3.14
CA ARG A 126 -31.10 -34.42 4.17
C ARG A 126 -31.21 -32.98 4.65
N SER A 127 -32.40 -32.39 4.56
CA SER A 127 -32.65 -31.06 5.14
C SER A 127 -32.51 -31.11 6.66
N LEU A 128 -31.79 -30.15 7.22
CA LEU A 128 -31.63 -29.98 8.66
C LEU A 128 -32.65 -28.96 9.18
N ALA A 129 -33.10 -29.12 10.43
CA ALA A 129 -34.00 -28.19 11.09
C ALA A 129 -33.25 -27.22 11.99
N ARG A 130 -33.56 -25.92 11.88
CA ARG A 130 -33.04 -24.86 12.75
C ARG A 130 -33.39 -25.14 14.22
N ASP A 131 -32.48 -24.80 15.12
CA ASP A 131 -32.55 -24.95 16.57
C ASP A 131 -32.62 -26.40 17.09
N ARG A 132 -32.57 -27.38 16.18
CA ARG A 132 -32.47 -28.81 16.49
C ARG A 132 -31.20 -29.42 15.94
N ASP A 133 -31.00 -29.28 14.63
CA ASP A 133 -29.92 -29.91 13.88
C ASP A 133 -28.79 -28.92 13.52
N TYR A 134 -29.06 -27.61 13.63
CA TYR A 134 -28.08 -26.52 13.55
C TYR A 134 -28.61 -25.27 14.27
N THR A 135 -27.72 -24.36 14.65
CA THR A 135 -28.01 -23.01 15.14
C THR A 135 -27.40 -21.98 14.21
N ILE A 136 -27.96 -20.77 14.19
CA ILE A 136 -27.44 -19.65 13.38
C ILE A 136 -27.55 -18.35 14.16
N ASP A 137 -26.47 -17.56 14.16
CA ASP A 137 -26.48 -16.15 14.55
C ASP A 137 -26.56 -15.31 13.27
N TYR A 138 -27.74 -14.73 13.02
CA TYR A 138 -28.00 -13.94 11.83
C TYR A 138 -27.19 -12.64 11.75
N PHE A 139 -26.75 -12.09 12.89
CA PHE A 139 -25.99 -10.86 12.90
C PHE A 139 -24.55 -11.12 12.49
N SER A 140 -23.86 -12.05 13.17
CA SER A 140 -22.49 -12.42 12.80
C SER A 140 -22.41 -13.25 11.52
N GLY A 141 -23.51 -13.94 11.15
CA GLY A 141 -23.54 -14.92 10.06
C GLY A 141 -22.97 -16.28 10.45
N THR A 142 -22.76 -16.55 11.75
CA THR A 142 -22.17 -17.81 12.18
C THR A 142 -23.25 -18.90 12.25
N LEU A 143 -23.12 -19.96 11.45
CA LEU A 143 -23.99 -21.13 11.48
C LEU A 143 -23.24 -22.34 12.03
N GLU A 144 -23.77 -22.99 13.06
CA GLU A 144 -23.20 -24.20 13.67
C GLU A 144 -24.12 -25.40 13.49
N ILE A 145 -23.67 -26.44 12.79
CA ILE A 145 -24.38 -27.71 12.65
C ILE A 145 -24.13 -28.56 13.88
N THR A 146 -25.19 -28.84 14.65
CA THR A 146 -25.14 -29.63 15.88
C THR A 146 -25.20 -31.13 15.62
N ALA A 147 -25.64 -31.55 14.42
CA ALA A 147 -25.69 -32.95 14.01
C ALA A 147 -24.28 -33.59 13.98
N PRO A 148 -24.00 -34.66 14.75
CA PRO A 148 -22.66 -35.28 14.82
C PRO A 148 -22.16 -35.80 13.47
N GLU A 149 -23.09 -36.17 12.60
CA GLU A 149 -22.86 -36.61 11.22
C GLU A 149 -22.09 -35.57 10.38
N ALA A 150 -22.24 -34.28 10.68
CA ALA A 150 -21.56 -33.19 9.97
C ALA A 150 -20.05 -33.11 10.28
N ARG A 151 -19.59 -33.80 11.33
CA ARG A 151 -18.16 -33.86 11.70
C ARG A 151 -17.39 -34.96 10.96
N ARG A 152 -18.05 -35.69 10.06
CA ARG A 152 -17.39 -36.69 9.22
C ARG A 152 -16.70 -36.01 8.04
N ALA A 153 -15.57 -36.57 7.63
CA ALA A 153 -14.79 -36.02 6.51
C ALA A 153 -15.46 -36.17 5.13
N ASP A 154 -16.43 -37.08 5.01
CA ASP A 154 -17.22 -37.33 3.79
C ASP A 154 -18.59 -36.63 3.81
N ALA A 155 -18.89 -35.84 4.85
CA ALA A 155 -20.14 -35.12 4.96
C ALA A 155 -20.24 -34.00 3.92
N GLN A 156 -21.30 -34.01 3.10
CA GLN A 156 -21.62 -32.93 2.18
C GLN A 156 -22.62 -31.97 2.82
N VAL A 157 -22.18 -30.75 3.08
CA VAL A 157 -23.02 -29.68 3.64
C VAL A 157 -23.28 -28.65 2.54
N ASN A 158 -24.55 -28.40 2.22
CA ASN A 158 -24.93 -27.26 1.39
C ASN A 158 -25.78 -26.29 2.23
N ILE A 159 -25.43 -25.00 2.16
CA ILE A 159 -26.11 -23.92 2.87
C ILE A 159 -26.46 -22.86 1.82
N ASP A 160 -27.73 -22.78 1.46
CA ASP A 160 -28.26 -21.67 0.67
C ASP A 160 -28.80 -20.62 1.64
N TYR A 161 -28.51 -19.34 1.41
CA TYR A 161 -28.97 -18.27 2.30
C TYR A 161 -28.92 -16.92 1.57
N GLU A 162 -29.64 -15.93 2.10
CA GLU A 162 -29.61 -14.57 1.62
C GLU A 162 -29.00 -13.64 2.69
N ARG A 163 -28.32 -12.58 2.26
CA ARG A 163 -27.72 -11.59 3.15
C ARG A 163 -28.23 -10.20 2.81
N ALA A 164 -28.46 -9.39 3.84
CA ALA A 164 -28.64 -7.97 3.69
C ALA A 164 -27.25 -7.30 3.68
N ALA A 165 -26.87 -6.72 2.55
CA ALA A 165 -25.63 -5.96 2.45
C ALA A 165 -25.65 -4.77 3.44
N LEU A 166 -24.70 -4.71 4.37
CA LEU A 166 -24.57 -3.59 5.33
C LEU A 166 -24.27 -2.26 4.63
N PHE A 167 -23.55 -2.31 3.50
CA PHE A 167 -23.24 -1.18 2.64
C PHE A 167 -23.25 -1.62 1.17
N GLN A 168 -24.39 -1.49 0.49
CA GLN A 168 -24.44 -1.39 -0.96
C GLN A 168 -25.11 -0.07 -1.31
N LEU A 169 -24.35 0.84 -1.93
CA LEU A 169 -24.87 2.09 -2.48
C LEU A 169 -25.74 1.85 -3.73
N ASP A 170 -25.71 0.64 -4.28
CA ASP A 170 -26.51 0.23 -5.43
C ASP A 170 -27.99 0.19 -5.07
N LYS A 171 -28.78 1.02 -5.74
CA LYS A 171 -30.24 0.96 -5.64
C LYS A 171 -30.75 -0.19 -6.51
N LYS A 172 -31.36 -1.19 -5.87
CA LYS A 172 -32.02 -2.32 -6.53
C LYS A 172 -33.54 -2.14 -6.49
N THR A 173 -34.21 -2.47 -7.59
CA THR A 173 -35.67 -2.42 -7.72
C THR A 173 -36.13 -3.70 -8.39
N LEU A 174 -36.96 -4.48 -7.68
CA LEU A 174 -37.63 -5.66 -8.21
C LEU A 174 -39.13 -5.39 -8.19
N LEU A 175 -39.77 -5.39 -9.35
CA LEU A 175 -41.21 -5.24 -9.52
C LEU A 175 -41.72 -6.46 -10.25
N GLY A 176 -42.80 -7.05 -9.79
CA GLY A 176 -43.28 -8.29 -10.37
C GLY A 176 -44.77 -8.48 -10.17
N GLY A 177 -45.36 -9.26 -11.07
CA GLY A 177 -46.74 -9.69 -10.99
C GLY A 177 -46.86 -11.11 -11.50
N ARG A 178 -47.72 -11.89 -10.84
CA ARG A 178 -48.09 -13.23 -11.28
C ARG A 178 -49.59 -13.29 -11.45
N LEU A 179 -50.03 -13.75 -12.62
CA LEU A 179 -51.41 -14.10 -12.90
C LEU A 179 -51.52 -15.61 -12.89
N GLU A 180 -52.43 -16.15 -12.10
CA GLU A 180 -52.65 -17.59 -12.02
C GLU A 180 -54.14 -17.89 -12.21
N TYR A 181 -54.44 -18.70 -13.20
CA TYR A 181 -55.78 -19.21 -13.45
C TYR A 181 -55.85 -20.68 -13.04
N ARG A 182 -56.60 -20.95 -11.97
CA ARG A 182 -56.84 -22.30 -11.46
C ARG A 182 -58.11 -22.88 -12.07
N PHE A 183 -58.05 -24.15 -12.47
CA PHE A 183 -59.20 -24.89 -12.96
C PHE A 183 -59.22 -26.30 -12.35
N GLY A 184 -60.34 -26.67 -11.73
CA GLY A 184 -60.38 -27.82 -10.83
C GLY A 184 -59.61 -27.58 -9.53
N GLU A 185 -59.42 -28.62 -8.72
CA GLU A 185 -58.77 -28.47 -7.41
C GLU A 185 -57.25 -28.44 -7.48
N GLN A 186 -56.66 -28.99 -8.56
CA GLN A 186 -55.23 -29.27 -8.64
C GLN A 186 -54.55 -28.79 -9.93
N ASN A 187 -55.26 -28.13 -10.86
CA ASN A 187 -54.67 -27.67 -12.12
C ASN A 187 -54.59 -26.15 -12.18
N PHE A 188 -53.51 -25.65 -12.79
CA PHE A 188 -53.36 -24.22 -13.03
C PHE A 188 -52.55 -23.91 -14.30
N ILE A 189 -52.77 -22.71 -14.82
CA ILE A 189 -51.87 -22.02 -15.76
C ILE A 189 -51.49 -20.69 -15.12
N GLY A 190 -50.19 -20.41 -15.07
CA GLY A 190 -49.61 -19.20 -14.53
C GLY A 190 -48.84 -18.42 -15.60
N LEU A 191 -48.83 -17.10 -15.45
CA LEU A 191 -48.01 -16.15 -16.19
C LEU A 191 -47.31 -15.26 -15.16
N THR A 192 -45.99 -15.22 -15.19
CA THR A 192 -45.20 -14.32 -14.33
C THR A 192 -44.50 -13.29 -15.19
N GLY A 193 -44.44 -12.05 -14.71
CA GLY A 193 -43.58 -10.99 -15.25
C GLY A 193 -42.81 -10.32 -14.12
N LEU A 194 -41.48 -10.27 -14.24
CA LEU A 194 -40.57 -9.69 -13.28
C LEU A 194 -39.67 -8.67 -13.97
N TYR A 195 -39.61 -7.46 -13.42
CA TYR A 195 -38.71 -6.39 -13.80
C TYR A 195 -37.69 -6.17 -12.69
N TYR A 196 -36.41 -6.35 -13.02
CA TYR A 196 -35.30 -6.10 -12.13
C TYR A 196 -34.44 -4.96 -12.67
N SER A 197 -34.11 -3.98 -11.84
CA SER A 197 -33.21 -2.89 -12.17
C SER A 197 -32.24 -2.62 -11.03
N LYS A 198 -30.95 -2.60 -11.37
CA LYS A 198 -29.85 -2.22 -10.48
C LYS A 198 -29.23 -0.94 -11.04
N SER A 199 -29.14 0.11 -10.23
CA SER A 199 -28.46 1.37 -10.59
C SER A 199 -27.36 1.69 -9.60
N THR A 200 -26.25 2.24 -10.09
CA THR A 200 -25.12 2.72 -9.29
C THR A 200 -25.17 4.24 -9.09
N LEU A 201 -24.55 4.70 -8.01
CA LEU A 201 -24.31 6.12 -7.74
C LEU A 201 -22.96 6.61 -8.29
N ASP A 202 -22.10 5.68 -8.72
CA ASP A 202 -20.78 6.00 -9.24
C ASP A 202 -20.87 6.71 -10.59
N GLN A 203 -20.04 7.73 -10.74
CA GLN A 203 -19.94 8.51 -11.99
C GLN A 203 -18.96 7.88 -12.99
N ARG A 204 -18.06 7.00 -12.53
CA ARG A 204 -17.15 6.20 -13.35
C ARG A 204 -17.31 4.74 -12.96
N VAL A 205 -18.14 4.02 -13.72
CA VAL A 205 -18.50 2.64 -13.42
C VAL A 205 -17.38 1.71 -13.83
N ARG A 206 -16.80 0.97 -12.88
CA ARG A 206 -15.75 -0.02 -13.15
C ARG A 206 -16.33 -1.32 -13.69
N LEU A 207 -15.51 -2.07 -14.42
CA LEU A 207 -15.88 -3.41 -14.88
C LEU A 207 -16.28 -4.31 -13.69
N GLY A 208 -17.39 -5.04 -13.81
CA GLY A 208 -17.99 -5.87 -12.74
C GLY A 208 -18.95 -5.13 -11.80
N GLN A 209 -19.02 -3.80 -11.88
CA GLN A 209 -19.92 -2.95 -11.08
C GLN A 209 -21.03 -2.31 -11.92
N GLU A 210 -21.28 -2.83 -13.11
CA GLU A 210 -22.21 -2.26 -14.07
C GLU A 210 -23.66 -2.27 -13.54
N PRO A 211 -24.41 -1.18 -13.75
CA PRO A 211 -25.84 -1.18 -13.51
C PRO A 211 -26.54 -1.95 -14.63
N LEU A 212 -27.48 -2.81 -14.28
CA LEU A 212 -28.15 -3.69 -15.24
C LEU A 212 -29.67 -3.65 -15.09
N ARG A 213 -30.37 -4.10 -16.12
CA ARG A 213 -31.84 -4.16 -16.15
C ARG A 213 -32.31 -5.39 -16.88
N ASN A 214 -33.08 -6.23 -16.20
CA ASN A 214 -33.61 -7.46 -16.75
C ASN A 214 -35.14 -7.44 -16.70
N PHE A 215 -35.78 -7.90 -17.77
CA PHE A 215 -37.19 -8.27 -17.74
C PHE A 215 -37.31 -9.77 -17.99
N VAL A 216 -37.88 -10.48 -17.02
CA VAL A 216 -38.12 -11.92 -17.09
C VAL A 216 -39.62 -12.15 -17.19
N TRP A 217 -40.05 -13.04 -18.07
CA TRP A 217 -41.43 -13.49 -18.09
C TRP A 217 -41.49 -15.00 -18.29
N ASP A 218 -42.47 -15.65 -17.67
CA ASP A 218 -42.70 -17.08 -17.81
C ASP A 218 -44.18 -17.41 -18.02
N ILE A 219 -44.43 -18.55 -18.66
CA ILE A 219 -45.73 -19.23 -18.67
C ILE A 219 -45.48 -20.63 -18.11
N ASN A 220 -46.20 -20.99 -17.05
CA ASN A 220 -46.08 -22.31 -16.43
C ASN A 220 -47.44 -22.97 -16.19
N THR A 221 -47.47 -24.29 -16.18
CA THR A 221 -48.68 -25.07 -15.90
C THR A 221 -48.35 -26.33 -15.11
N ALA A 222 -49.26 -26.71 -14.23
CA ALA A 222 -49.29 -28.03 -13.63
C ALA A 222 -50.69 -28.63 -13.81
N LEU A 223 -50.75 -29.82 -14.40
CA LEU A 223 -51.98 -30.55 -14.69
C LEU A 223 -51.92 -31.91 -14.01
N HIS A 224 -52.85 -32.16 -13.09
CA HIS A 224 -53.06 -33.40 -12.39
C HIS A 224 -54.26 -34.12 -12.99
N PHE A 225 -54.01 -35.31 -13.51
CA PHE A 225 -55.02 -36.24 -13.99
C PHE A 225 -54.97 -37.50 -13.13
N GLN A 226 -56.12 -38.14 -12.91
CA GLN A 226 -56.20 -39.47 -12.28
C GLN A 226 -56.69 -40.50 -13.31
N PRO A 227 -55.89 -40.86 -14.34
CA PRO A 227 -56.38 -41.71 -15.40
C PRO A 227 -56.30 -43.19 -14.99
N ASN A 228 -57.43 -43.89 -14.87
CA ASN A 228 -57.48 -45.30 -14.43
C ASN A 228 -56.85 -46.32 -15.40
N PHE A 229 -56.19 -45.89 -16.47
CA PHE A 229 -55.70 -46.78 -17.52
C PHE A 229 -54.59 -47.72 -17.05
N LEU A 230 -53.66 -47.27 -16.18
CA LEU A 230 -52.61 -48.15 -15.66
C LEU A 230 -53.18 -49.14 -14.66
N THR A 231 -54.02 -48.69 -13.73
CA THR A 231 -54.78 -49.55 -12.80
C THR A 231 -55.52 -50.65 -13.58
N THR A 232 -56.26 -50.27 -14.62
CA THR A 232 -57.03 -51.23 -15.46
C THR A 232 -56.15 -52.12 -16.34
N LEU A 233 -54.97 -51.64 -16.76
CA LEU A 233 -54.02 -52.43 -17.55
C LEU A 233 -53.34 -53.50 -16.68
N PHE A 234 -52.95 -53.14 -15.45
CA PHE A 234 -52.32 -54.06 -14.50
C PHE A 234 -53.32 -55.07 -13.92
N ASP A 235 -54.57 -54.67 -13.68
CA ASP A 235 -55.67 -55.58 -13.28
C ASP A 235 -55.98 -56.67 -14.32
N LYS A 236 -55.58 -56.47 -15.59
CA LYS A 236 -55.76 -57.48 -16.66
C LYS A 236 -54.64 -58.52 -16.69
N LEU A 237 -53.57 -58.37 -15.91
CA LEU A 237 -52.52 -59.37 -15.81
C LEU A 237 -52.90 -60.40 -14.73
N PRO A 238 -52.94 -61.70 -15.04
CA PRO A 238 -53.54 -62.74 -14.18
C PRO A 238 -52.77 -63.04 -12.88
N ILE A 239 -51.80 -62.22 -12.48
CA ILE A 239 -50.91 -62.41 -11.31
C ILE A 239 -50.94 -61.19 -10.38
N VAL A 240 -51.56 -60.06 -10.77
CA VAL A 240 -51.54 -58.81 -10.00
C VAL A 240 -52.95 -58.22 -9.93
N GLU A 241 -53.44 -57.97 -8.71
CA GLU A 241 -54.66 -57.17 -8.47
C GLU A 241 -54.23 -55.81 -7.90
N THR A 242 -54.66 -54.71 -8.52
CA THR A 242 -54.24 -53.35 -8.18
C THR A 242 -55.46 -52.43 -8.08
N SER A 243 -55.81 -52.04 -6.86
CA SER A 243 -56.85 -51.04 -6.59
C SER A 243 -56.31 -49.61 -6.40
N ALA A 244 -54.99 -49.44 -6.52
CA ALA A 244 -54.34 -48.14 -6.35
C ALA A 244 -54.65 -47.19 -7.51
N GLU A 245 -55.04 -45.96 -7.18
CA GLU A 245 -55.33 -44.93 -8.17
C GLU A 245 -54.09 -44.55 -8.98
N SER A 246 -54.25 -44.50 -10.29
CA SER A 246 -53.24 -44.01 -11.22
C SER A 246 -53.25 -42.48 -11.24
N LYS A 247 -52.10 -41.85 -10.99
CA LYS A 247 -51.93 -40.38 -11.02
C LYS A 247 -50.96 -40.00 -12.12
N LEU A 248 -51.35 -39.04 -12.95
CA LEU A 248 -50.51 -38.44 -14.00
C LEU A 248 -50.39 -36.95 -13.70
N LYS A 249 -49.16 -36.49 -13.50
CA LYS A 249 -48.84 -35.07 -13.32
C LYS A 249 -48.04 -34.59 -14.53
N ILE A 250 -48.51 -33.54 -15.19
CA ILE A 250 -47.82 -32.88 -16.29
C ILE A 250 -47.44 -31.49 -15.82
N GLU A 251 -46.15 -31.17 -15.85
CA GLU A 251 -45.61 -29.84 -15.55
C GLU A 251 -44.87 -29.33 -16.77
N ALA A 252 -45.12 -28.08 -17.13
CA ALA A 252 -44.42 -27.41 -18.22
C ALA A 252 -44.19 -25.95 -17.87
N GLU A 253 -43.02 -25.43 -18.23
CA GLU A 253 -42.65 -24.04 -18.03
C GLU A 253 -41.88 -23.55 -19.26
N TYR A 254 -42.21 -22.34 -19.70
CA TYR A 254 -41.48 -21.62 -20.73
C TYR A 254 -41.17 -20.22 -20.19
N ALA A 255 -39.89 -19.91 -20.02
CA ALA A 255 -39.43 -18.63 -19.50
C ALA A 255 -38.46 -17.96 -20.49
N GLN A 256 -38.55 -16.64 -20.60
CA GLN A 256 -37.63 -15.82 -21.38
C GLN A 256 -37.13 -14.64 -20.54
N VAL A 257 -35.84 -14.32 -20.73
CA VAL A 257 -35.21 -13.13 -20.16
C VAL A 257 -34.83 -12.18 -21.29
N ASN A 258 -35.20 -10.92 -21.15
CA ASN A 258 -34.74 -9.80 -21.96
C ASN A 258 -33.76 -8.98 -21.11
N PRO A 259 -32.45 -9.29 -21.19
CA PRO A 259 -31.45 -8.59 -20.39
C PRO A 259 -30.98 -7.31 -21.08
N ASN A 260 -30.69 -6.30 -20.28
CA ASN A 260 -29.77 -5.23 -20.60
C ASN A 260 -28.63 -5.32 -19.56
N PRO A 261 -27.46 -5.86 -19.93
CA PRO A 261 -26.37 -6.14 -19.00
C PRO A 261 -25.66 -4.89 -18.51
N ASN A 262 -25.74 -3.77 -19.24
CA ASN A 262 -25.15 -2.50 -18.83
C ASN A 262 -26.00 -1.30 -19.30
N THR A 263 -26.61 -0.63 -18.34
CA THR A 263 -27.44 0.56 -18.57
C THR A 263 -26.66 1.88 -18.44
N PHE A 264 -25.40 1.84 -18.00
CA PHE A 264 -24.55 3.02 -17.88
C PHE A 264 -24.07 3.49 -19.24
N ASN A 265 -24.18 4.79 -19.51
CA ASN A 265 -23.80 5.39 -20.79
C ASN A 265 -23.06 6.70 -20.54
N GLU A 266 -21.97 6.93 -21.27
CA GLU A 266 -21.18 8.15 -21.19
C GLU A 266 -21.50 9.08 -22.36
N LYS A 267 -22.69 9.70 -22.28
CA LYS A 267 -23.26 10.52 -23.37
C LYS A 267 -22.32 11.64 -23.83
N LYS A 268 -21.52 12.20 -22.91
CA LYS A 268 -20.57 13.28 -23.18
C LYS A 268 -19.43 12.84 -24.11
N LEU A 269 -19.06 11.56 -24.07
CA LEU A 269 -18.06 10.94 -24.95
C LEU A 269 -18.68 10.40 -26.24
N GLY A 270 -20.02 10.39 -26.35
CA GLY A 270 -20.74 9.79 -27.47
C GLY A 270 -21.02 8.30 -27.28
N ASP A 271 -20.64 7.72 -26.15
CA ASP A 271 -20.77 6.30 -25.86
C ASP A 271 -22.12 5.99 -25.21
N ASN A 272 -23.00 5.36 -25.99
CA ASN A 272 -24.42 5.16 -25.66
C ASN A 272 -24.85 3.69 -25.57
N ASP A 273 -23.90 2.76 -25.58
CA ASP A 273 -24.17 1.32 -25.64
C ASP A 273 -23.47 0.55 -24.50
N GLY A 274 -23.65 1.00 -23.26
CA GLY A 274 -23.10 0.31 -22.09
C GLY A 274 -21.59 0.52 -21.92
N VAL A 275 -21.20 1.46 -21.07
CA VAL A 275 -19.78 1.78 -20.82
C VAL A 275 -19.33 1.24 -19.46
N ALA A 276 -18.10 0.73 -19.40
CA ALA A 276 -17.41 0.44 -18.15
C ALA A 276 -15.93 0.81 -18.29
N TYR A 277 -15.36 1.34 -17.22
CA TYR A 277 -13.95 1.72 -17.14
C TYR A 277 -13.13 0.53 -16.66
N ILE A 278 -12.14 0.14 -17.47
CA ILE A 278 -11.13 -0.87 -17.07
C ILE A 278 -10.11 -0.21 -16.13
N ASP A 279 -9.59 0.95 -16.53
CA ASP A 279 -8.75 1.82 -15.70
C ASP A 279 -8.96 3.28 -16.14
N ASP A 280 -9.16 4.17 -15.18
CA ASP A 280 -9.31 5.61 -15.37
C ASP A 280 -8.07 6.39 -14.90
N PHE A 281 -7.01 5.68 -14.51
CA PHE A 281 -5.73 6.18 -14.00
C PHE A 281 -5.77 7.02 -12.71
N GLU A 282 -6.95 7.34 -12.17
CA GLU A 282 -7.10 8.13 -10.94
C GLU A 282 -6.42 7.46 -9.74
N GLY A 283 -6.53 6.13 -9.66
CA GLY A 283 -5.90 5.32 -8.61
C GLY A 283 -4.47 4.88 -8.91
N SER A 284 -3.86 5.29 -10.02
CA SER A 284 -2.55 4.76 -10.43
C SER A 284 -1.38 5.24 -9.57
N ARG A 285 -1.51 6.41 -8.92
CA ARG A 285 -0.49 6.93 -8.01
C ARG A 285 -0.60 6.24 -6.66
N ARG A 286 0.49 5.61 -6.23
CA ARG A 286 0.65 5.11 -4.86
C ARG A 286 1.62 5.99 -4.12
N PHE A 287 1.37 6.25 -2.83
CA PHE A 287 2.30 7.04 -2.05
C PHE A 287 2.31 6.63 -0.58
N THR A 288 3.44 6.87 0.07
CA THR A 288 3.63 6.80 1.53
C THR A 288 4.06 8.19 1.98
N SER A 289 3.24 8.85 2.80
CA SER A 289 3.55 10.21 3.21
C SER A 289 4.64 10.27 4.28
N LEU A 290 5.62 11.14 4.04
CA LEU A 290 6.66 11.52 5.00
C LEU A 290 6.18 12.53 6.03
N GLY A 291 4.94 13.02 5.90
CA GLY A 291 4.31 13.89 6.87
C GLY A 291 4.96 15.27 6.99
N ILE A 292 4.13 16.25 7.36
CA ILE A 292 4.54 17.66 7.46
C ILE A 292 4.30 18.23 8.87
N GLN A 293 3.88 17.40 9.82
CA GLN A 293 3.72 17.84 11.19
C GLN A 293 5.11 17.99 11.81
N TYR A 294 5.41 19.11 12.44
CA TYR A 294 6.77 19.38 12.90
C TYR A 294 7.24 18.40 13.99
N ARG A 295 6.32 17.88 14.82
CA ARG A 295 6.62 16.99 15.96
C ARG A 295 7.05 15.57 15.59
N ILE A 296 6.78 15.11 14.37
CA ILE A 296 7.24 13.79 13.89
C ILE A 296 8.66 13.85 13.32
N TRP A 297 9.30 15.01 13.39
CA TRP A 297 10.66 15.25 12.94
C TRP A 297 11.49 15.70 14.14
N SER A 298 12.69 15.16 14.25
CA SER A 298 13.69 15.49 15.25
C SER A 298 14.85 16.24 14.59
N MET A 299 15.71 16.86 15.39
CA MET A 299 16.93 17.46 14.87
C MET A 299 17.78 16.41 14.17
N ALA A 300 18.44 16.77 13.07
CA ALA A 300 19.27 15.83 12.32
C ALA A 300 20.69 15.73 12.85
N SER A 301 21.26 14.51 12.81
CA SER A 301 22.71 14.31 12.92
C SER A 301 23.48 14.95 11.77
N VAL A 302 24.78 15.22 12.01
CA VAL A 302 25.69 15.76 11.01
C VAL A 302 25.69 14.89 9.75
N PRO A 303 25.43 15.46 8.55
CA PRO A 303 25.55 14.72 7.31
C PRO A 303 26.97 14.18 7.11
N ALA A 304 27.06 12.86 6.95
CA ALA A 304 28.32 12.17 6.73
C ALA A 304 29.13 12.81 5.57
N HIS A 305 28.45 13.21 4.49
CA HIS A 305 29.07 13.83 3.30
C HIS A 305 29.05 15.37 3.31
N PHE A 306 29.05 15.97 4.50
CA PHE A 306 29.11 17.42 4.65
C PHE A 306 30.42 18.00 4.08
N HIS A 307 30.29 18.79 3.00
CA HIS A 307 31.35 19.17 2.05
C HIS A 307 31.95 17.99 1.25
N ARG A 308 31.91 18.11 -0.09
CA ARG A 308 32.46 17.18 -1.10
C ARG A 308 33.65 16.35 -0.59
N LEU A 309 33.47 15.01 -0.49
CA LEU A 309 34.39 13.83 -0.55
C LEU A 309 35.92 13.98 -0.35
N SER A 310 36.43 15.11 0.13
CA SER A 310 37.83 15.48 0.14
C SER A 310 38.34 15.77 1.54
N ASP A 311 37.50 15.59 2.57
CA ASP A 311 38.00 15.48 3.95
C ASP A 311 38.70 14.12 4.11
N PRO A 312 40.04 14.09 4.19
CA PRO A 312 40.79 12.83 4.26
C PRO A 312 40.55 12.08 5.58
N ARG A 313 39.90 12.69 6.57
CA ARG A 313 39.55 12.05 7.85
C ARG A 313 38.44 11.04 7.69
N ILE A 314 37.63 11.14 6.64
CA ILE A 314 36.49 10.25 6.45
C ILE A 314 36.41 9.71 5.02
N SER A 315 36.41 8.38 4.92
CA SER A 315 36.27 7.67 3.66
C SER A 315 34.94 6.93 3.64
N TYR A 316 34.11 7.21 2.64
CA TYR A 316 32.76 6.64 2.50
C TYR A 316 32.58 5.82 1.20
N GLY A 317 33.68 5.41 0.55
CA GLY A 317 33.63 4.60 -0.67
C GLY A 317 33.51 3.09 -0.42
N PRO A 318 33.08 2.30 -1.42
CA PRO A 318 33.17 0.84 -1.36
C PRO A 318 34.64 0.43 -1.19
N GLY A 319 34.99 -0.15 -0.04
CA GLY A 319 36.37 -0.48 0.32
C GLY A 319 37.11 0.55 1.19
N ALA A 320 36.41 1.59 1.69
CA ALA A 320 36.94 2.44 2.75
C ALA A 320 37.27 1.61 4.00
N THR A 321 38.50 1.71 4.50
CA THR A 321 38.83 1.21 5.84
C THR A 321 38.02 1.99 6.85
N SER A 322 37.42 1.30 7.84
CA SER A 322 36.65 1.95 8.92
C SER A 322 37.43 3.16 9.43
N PRO A 323 36.90 4.39 9.27
CA PRO A 323 37.62 5.58 9.66
C PRO A 323 37.95 5.50 11.16
N ASN A 324 39.12 6.03 11.55
CA ASN A 324 39.52 6.06 12.95
C ASN A 324 38.37 6.68 13.77
N PRO A 325 37.79 5.98 14.77
CA PRO A 325 36.64 6.50 15.53
C PRO A 325 36.86 7.90 16.11
N ILE A 326 38.10 8.21 16.51
CA ILE A 326 38.49 9.53 17.01
C ILE A 326 38.38 10.60 15.91
N ALA A 327 38.80 10.27 14.68
CA ALA A 327 38.74 11.20 13.55
C ALA A 327 37.29 11.46 13.09
N VAL A 328 36.42 10.44 13.16
CA VAL A 328 34.99 10.59 12.90
C VAL A 328 34.36 11.50 13.95
N ARG A 329 34.61 11.20 15.23
CA ARG A 329 34.13 12.02 16.35
C ARG A 329 34.56 13.47 16.19
N ASP A 330 35.86 13.73 16.02
CA ASP A 330 36.39 15.11 15.91
C ASP A 330 35.81 15.86 14.70
N TYR A 331 35.53 15.16 13.59
CA TYR A 331 34.81 15.73 12.46
C TYR A 331 33.36 16.07 12.81
N VAL A 332 32.63 15.15 13.43
CA VAL A 332 31.21 15.37 13.80
C VAL A 332 31.11 16.56 14.75
N LEU A 333 31.99 16.67 15.75
CA LEU A 333 32.07 17.86 16.61
C LEU A 333 32.33 19.14 15.81
N GLU A 334 33.35 19.13 14.93
CA GLU A 334 33.69 20.31 14.13
C GLU A 334 32.51 20.78 13.26
N LYS A 335 31.78 19.84 12.66
CA LYS A 335 30.66 20.14 11.77
C LYS A 335 29.39 20.51 12.50
N ASP A 336 29.13 19.93 13.67
CA ASP A 336 27.97 20.33 14.47
C ASP A 336 28.08 21.78 14.98
N LEU A 337 29.31 22.25 15.26
CA LEU A 337 29.59 23.66 15.56
C LEU A 337 29.32 24.63 14.38
N GLN A 338 29.18 24.11 13.16
CA GLN A 338 28.85 24.89 11.95
C GLN A 338 27.35 24.90 11.65
N ARG A 339 26.53 24.28 12.52
CA ARG A 339 25.08 24.29 12.40
C ARG A 339 24.55 25.72 12.60
N MET A 340 23.69 26.17 11.69
CA MET A 340 23.02 27.47 11.79
C MET A 340 21.95 27.46 12.88
N VAL A 341 21.59 28.65 13.38
CA VAL A 341 20.37 28.81 14.18
C VAL A 341 19.19 28.37 13.33
N PHE A 342 18.46 27.37 13.80
CA PHE A 342 17.47 26.66 13.00
C PHE A 342 16.27 26.24 13.84
N ASN A 343 15.08 26.36 13.27
CA ASN A 343 13.85 25.89 13.90
C ASN A 343 12.83 25.46 12.83
N TRP A 344 12.00 24.45 13.14
CA TRP A 344 11.00 23.90 12.25
C TRP A 344 9.62 23.84 12.90
N PHE A 345 8.58 24.26 12.17
CA PHE A 345 7.26 24.42 12.76
C PHE A 345 6.14 24.39 11.73
N ASN A 346 4.93 24.10 12.19
CA ASN A 346 3.70 24.43 11.47
C ASN A 346 3.19 25.80 11.94
N PRO A 347 2.98 26.78 11.04
CA PRO A 347 2.38 28.06 11.41
C PRO A 347 0.99 27.89 12.03
N PHE A 348 0.56 28.84 12.88
CA PHE A 348 -0.79 28.84 13.45
C PHE A 348 -1.87 28.91 12.39
N ASP A 349 -1.69 29.83 11.43
CA ASP A 349 -2.58 29.98 10.30
C ASP A 349 -2.16 29.01 9.21
N GLN A 350 -3.07 28.08 8.89
CA GLN A 350 -2.91 27.22 7.74
C GLN A 350 -2.95 28.03 6.44
N ILE A 351 -2.26 27.53 5.42
CA ILE A 351 -2.18 28.20 4.13
C ILE A 351 -3.43 27.86 3.32
N ARG A 352 -4.06 28.84 2.67
CA ARG A 352 -5.19 28.56 1.76
C ARG A 352 -4.74 27.55 0.69
N THR A 353 -5.47 26.45 0.55
CA THR A 353 -5.11 25.36 -0.38
C THR A 353 -4.93 25.87 -1.80
N GLN A 354 -5.81 26.78 -2.25
CA GLN A 354 -5.75 27.41 -3.57
C GLN A 354 -4.59 28.42 -3.76
N SER A 355 -3.83 28.74 -2.72
CA SER A 355 -2.56 29.48 -2.88
C SER A 355 -1.37 28.56 -3.15
N ILE A 356 -1.57 27.24 -3.00
CA ILE A 356 -0.60 26.19 -3.33
C ILE A 356 -1.00 25.55 -4.66
N TRP A 357 -2.26 25.12 -4.77
CA TRP A 357 -2.86 24.51 -5.96
C TRP A 357 -4.12 25.29 -6.39
N PRO A 358 -4.00 26.33 -7.22
CA PRO A 358 -5.12 27.19 -7.60
C PRO A 358 -6.30 26.44 -8.23
N ASP A 359 -6.01 25.41 -9.03
CA ASP A 359 -7.01 24.60 -9.74
C ASP A 359 -7.73 23.57 -8.85
N ARG A 360 -7.31 23.42 -7.59
CA ARG A 360 -7.96 22.51 -6.65
C ARG A 360 -9.30 23.07 -6.20
N ASP A 361 -10.36 22.33 -6.47
CA ASP A 361 -11.70 22.68 -6.03
C ASP A 361 -11.85 22.41 -4.53
N VAL A 362 -12.13 23.46 -3.76
CA VAL A 362 -12.25 23.39 -2.29
C VAL A 362 -13.55 24.04 -1.83
N THR A 363 -14.17 23.40 -0.84
CA THR A 363 -15.39 23.86 -0.20
C THR A 363 -15.19 23.88 1.31
N ALA A 364 -16.10 24.53 2.04
CA ALA A 364 -16.07 24.51 3.50
C ALA A 364 -16.10 23.09 4.07
N SER A 365 -16.76 22.15 3.37
CA SER A 365 -16.88 20.75 3.77
C SER A 365 -15.66 19.89 3.41
N SER A 366 -14.89 20.26 2.37
CA SER A 366 -13.69 19.52 1.97
C SER A 366 -12.39 20.05 2.60
N GLY A 367 -12.46 21.17 3.31
CA GLY A 367 -11.31 21.90 3.83
C GLY A 367 -10.74 22.88 2.81
N THR A 368 -10.55 24.13 3.20
CA THR A 368 -10.06 25.23 2.33
C THR A 368 -8.60 25.59 2.60
N THR A 369 -7.98 24.96 3.58
CA THR A 369 -6.66 25.25 4.09
C THR A 369 -5.81 23.98 4.19
N THR A 370 -4.50 24.16 4.10
CA THR A 370 -3.47 23.11 4.09
C THR A 370 -2.40 23.46 5.14
N ASN A 371 -2.04 22.49 5.97
CA ASN A 371 -0.88 22.62 6.86
C ASN A 371 0.40 22.69 6.02
N VAL A 372 1.40 23.44 6.48
CA VAL A 372 2.73 23.47 5.86
C VAL A 372 3.79 23.38 6.94
N MET A 373 4.86 22.64 6.69
CA MET A 373 6.05 22.66 7.53
C MET A 373 6.96 23.80 7.07
N THR A 374 7.43 24.63 7.99
CA THR A 374 8.41 25.69 7.70
C THR A 374 9.73 25.29 8.34
N LEU A 375 10.81 25.20 7.56
CA LEU A 375 12.17 25.12 8.07
C LEU A 375 12.76 26.51 7.96
N ARG A 376 13.13 27.11 9.09
CA ARG A 376 13.62 28.49 9.17
C ARG A 376 15.02 28.48 9.75
N TRP A 377 15.91 29.27 9.17
CA TRP A 377 17.30 29.39 9.61
C TRP A 377 17.77 30.84 9.64
N ARG A 378 18.85 31.07 10.39
CA ARG A 378 19.61 32.32 10.43
C ARG A 378 21.10 31.97 10.46
N ASN A 379 21.85 32.48 9.49
CA ASN A 379 23.30 32.32 9.43
C ASN A 379 23.99 33.57 10.00
N ASP A 380 24.47 33.49 11.24
CA ASP A 380 25.12 34.59 11.97
C ASP A 380 26.65 34.63 11.82
N GLY A 381 27.19 34.07 10.73
CA GLY A 381 28.61 34.20 10.40
C GLY A 381 29.35 32.90 10.10
N VAL A 382 28.64 31.78 9.95
CA VAL A 382 29.22 30.55 9.42
C VAL A 382 29.44 30.74 7.92
N SER A 383 30.62 30.41 7.41
CA SER A 383 30.91 30.53 5.97
C SER A 383 29.88 29.79 5.13
N GLN A 384 29.47 30.38 4.00
CA GLN A 384 28.40 29.87 3.14
C GLN A 384 28.50 28.37 2.84
N ASP A 385 29.69 27.92 2.45
CA ASP A 385 29.93 26.52 2.11
C ASP A 385 29.76 25.58 3.32
N SER A 386 29.98 26.09 4.53
CA SER A 386 29.99 25.34 5.80
C SER A 386 28.73 25.50 6.63
N ALA A 387 27.82 26.38 6.23
CA ALA A 387 26.58 26.57 6.96
C ALA A 387 25.61 25.43 6.65
N TRP A 388 25.06 24.79 7.69
CA TRP A 388 24.06 23.73 7.50
C TRP A 388 23.03 23.66 8.62
N ALA A 389 21.89 23.05 8.35
CA ALA A 389 20.92 22.65 9.36
C ALA A 389 19.93 21.63 8.79
N GLY A 390 19.36 20.76 9.62
CA GLY A 390 18.42 19.75 9.14
C GLY A 390 17.60 19.09 10.23
N ILE A 391 16.62 18.32 9.76
CA ILE A 391 15.75 17.47 10.55
C ILE A 391 15.73 16.05 9.99
N MET A 392 15.44 15.07 10.83
CA MET A 392 15.27 13.69 10.40
C MET A 392 14.09 13.04 11.10
N ARG A 393 13.60 11.94 10.52
CA ARG A 393 12.58 11.09 11.14
C ARG A 393 12.93 9.63 10.95
N SER A 394 12.60 8.81 11.94
CA SER A 394 12.55 7.37 11.77
C SER A 394 11.35 6.95 10.91
N THR A 395 11.54 5.87 10.17
CA THR A 395 10.58 5.25 9.27
C THR A 395 10.31 3.80 9.63
N ALA A 396 10.67 3.37 10.84
CA ALA A 396 10.54 1.99 11.34
C ALA A 396 9.14 1.38 11.15
N SER A 397 8.09 2.21 11.09
CA SER A 397 6.70 1.79 10.87
C SER A 397 6.20 1.92 9.42
N PHE A 398 7.05 2.22 8.43
CA PHE A 398 6.57 2.42 7.05
C PHE A 398 6.44 1.11 6.28
N PRO A 399 5.55 1.07 5.28
CA PRO A 399 5.49 -0.04 4.35
C PRO A 399 6.81 -0.22 3.58
N ASP A 400 7.00 -1.40 3.00
CA ASP A 400 8.04 -1.71 2.03
C ASP A 400 8.06 -0.69 0.87
N GLN A 401 9.25 -0.16 0.55
CA GLN A 401 9.47 0.87 -0.45
C GLN A 401 10.10 0.36 -1.77
N GLN A 402 10.15 -0.96 -2.02
CA GLN A 402 10.68 -1.55 -3.27
C GLN A 402 9.97 -1.04 -4.53
N LYS A 403 8.69 -0.66 -4.40
CA LYS A 403 7.87 -0.12 -5.51
C LYS A 403 7.88 1.41 -5.58
N THR A 404 8.62 2.07 -4.70
CA THR A 404 8.80 3.51 -4.75
C THR A 404 9.67 3.86 -5.94
N LYS A 405 9.22 4.85 -6.71
CA LYS A 405 9.92 5.36 -7.89
C LYS A 405 10.50 6.73 -7.64
N PHE A 406 9.77 7.57 -6.90
CA PHE A 406 10.13 8.95 -6.67
C PHE A 406 10.00 9.35 -5.21
N ILE A 407 10.80 10.33 -4.82
CA ILE A 407 10.57 11.19 -3.67
C ILE A 407 9.93 12.48 -4.20
N GLU A 408 8.76 12.87 -3.70
CA GLU A 408 8.05 14.08 -4.12
C GLU A 408 7.91 15.08 -2.98
N LEU A 409 8.18 16.36 -3.26
CA LEU A 409 8.01 17.46 -2.32
C LEU A 409 7.38 18.68 -3.00
N TRP A 410 6.35 19.24 -2.37
CA TRP A 410 5.82 20.56 -2.73
C TRP A 410 6.48 21.63 -1.87
N VAL A 411 7.32 22.46 -2.50
CA VAL A 411 8.26 23.36 -1.81
C VAL A 411 8.06 24.81 -2.24
N LYS A 412 8.17 25.74 -1.28
CA LYS A 412 8.26 27.18 -1.53
C LYS A 412 9.48 27.76 -0.83
N GLY A 413 10.43 28.25 -1.63
CA GLY A 413 11.71 28.79 -1.21
C GLY A 413 12.59 29.12 -2.43
N GLU A 414 13.57 30.00 -2.24
CA GLU A 414 14.44 30.50 -3.32
C GLU A 414 15.94 30.52 -2.96
N LYS A 415 16.31 30.07 -1.75
CA LYS A 415 17.70 30.19 -1.26
C LYS A 415 18.18 28.90 -0.62
N GLY A 416 19.39 28.50 -1.00
CA GLY A 416 20.06 27.32 -0.48
C GLY A 416 19.83 26.07 -1.31
N GLN A 417 20.65 25.07 -1.02
CA GLN A 417 20.49 23.73 -1.54
C GLN A 417 19.78 22.87 -0.50
N VAL A 418 18.75 22.13 -0.95
CA VAL A 418 18.06 21.12 -0.14
C VAL A 418 18.66 19.78 -0.46
N ASN A 419 18.94 19.02 0.60
CA ASN A 419 19.47 17.68 0.55
C ASN A 419 18.50 16.74 1.27
N ILE A 420 18.33 15.55 0.73
CA ILE A 420 17.49 14.49 1.29
C ILE A 420 18.34 13.23 1.37
N ASP A 421 18.40 12.62 2.54
CA ASP A 421 19.07 11.34 2.75
C ASP A 421 18.02 10.29 3.12
N ILE A 422 18.10 9.12 2.48
CA ILE A 422 17.22 7.98 2.78
C ILE A 422 18.05 6.71 2.98
N GLY A 423 17.76 5.96 4.03
CA GLY A 423 18.46 4.72 4.35
C GLY A 423 18.53 4.56 5.85
N GLN A 424 19.71 4.22 6.38
CA GLN A 424 20.05 4.30 7.79
C GLN A 424 20.91 5.54 8.01
N VAL A 425 20.41 6.48 8.81
CA VAL A 425 21.10 7.74 9.13
C VAL A 425 21.38 7.72 10.63
N SER A 426 22.56 8.20 11.02
CA SER A 426 22.92 8.29 12.43
C SER A 426 21.87 9.07 13.21
N GLU A 427 21.48 8.55 14.34
CA GLU A 427 20.55 9.14 15.30
C GLU A 427 21.24 10.10 16.26
N ASP A 428 22.53 9.87 16.51
CA ASP A 428 23.44 10.71 17.30
C ASP A 428 23.55 12.11 16.67
N TYR A 429 22.72 13.04 17.16
CA TYR A 429 22.66 14.42 16.69
C TYR A 429 23.26 15.40 17.69
N TRP A 430 23.30 15.01 18.97
CA TRP A 430 23.80 15.82 20.06
C TRP A 430 25.27 15.51 20.37
N VAL A 431 26.15 16.11 19.57
CA VAL A 431 27.60 15.84 19.70
C VAL A 431 28.35 17.02 20.32
N ARG A 432 27.75 17.65 21.34
CA ARG A 432 28.31 18.82 22.04
C ARG A 432 28.65 18.46 23.48
N GLY A 433 29.91 18.10 23.75
CA GLY A 433 30.44 18.21 25.12
C GLY A 433 31.41 17.13 25.57
N ARG A 434 32.08 17.45 26.68
CA ARG A 434 32.74 16.54 27.62
C ARG A 434 32.24 16.93 29.00
N PHE A 435 31.36 16.14 29.59
CA PHE A 435 30.80 16.48 30.91
C PHE A 435 31.55 15.73 32.02
N PRO A 436 31.85 16.39 33.16
CA PRO A 436 32.32 15.70 34.36
C PRO A 436 31.19 14.86 34.95
N ASP A 437 31.43 13.56 35.18
CA ASP A 437 30.50 12.69 35.91
C ASP A 437 30.26 13.25 37.35
N PRO A 438 29.00 13.56 37.73
CA PRO A 438 28.67 14.14 39.04
C PRO A 438 28.93 13.19 40.22
N ASN A 439 29.13 11.89 39.97
CA ASN A 439 29.45 10.88 40.97
C ASN A 439 30.94 10.50 40.99
N ASN A 440 31.71 10.87 39.98
CA ASN A 440 33.09 10.45 39.81
C ASN A 440 33.87 11.55 39.07
N GLU A 441 34.51 12.44 39.82
CA GLU A 441 35.15 13.71 39.38
C GLU A 441 36.29 13.59 38.32
N SER A 442 36.30 12.59 37.44
CA SER A 442 37.35 12.37 36.44
C SER A 442 36.92 11.58 35.20
N ILE A 443 35.67 11.14 35.05
CA ILE A 443 35.23 10.45 33.82
C ILE A 443 34.49 11.45 32.93
N LEU A 444 35.08 11.70 31.76
CA LEU A 444 34.46 12.44 30.66
C LEU A 444 33.50 11.47 29.96
N ILE A 445 32.19 11.64 30.13
CA ILE A 445 31.23 10.92 29.28
C ILE A 445 31.22 11.68 27.95
N GLU A 446 31.66 11.01 26.87
CA GLU A 446 31.58 11.56 25.52
C GLU A 446 30.11 11.53 25.10
N SER A 447 29.51 12.61 24.57
CA SER A 447 28.12 12.52 24.07
C SER A 447 28.03 11.65 22.81
N TYR A 448 29.10 11.70 21.99
CA TYR A 448 29.25 10.88 20.80
C TYR A 448 29.10 9.37 21.08
N ALA A 449 28.24 8.71 20.29
CA ALA A 449 27.93 7.29 20.33
C ALA A 449 27.37 6.79 21.67
N ASN A 450 26.84 7.68 22.51
CA ASN A 450 26.09 7.35 23.70
C ASN A 450 24.66 7.81 23.54
N LEU A 451 23.70 7.02 24.04
CA LEU A 451 22.28 7.39 23.94
C LEU A 451 22.00 8.60 24.82
N ASN A 452 21.73 9.75 24.20
CA ASN A 452 21.20 10.92 24.89
C ASN A 452 19.67 10.83 24.95
N THR A 453 19.14 10.74 26.17
CA THR A 453 17.71 10.59 26.44
C THR A 453 17.33 11.20 27.78
N GLU A 454 16.14 11.78 27.83
CA GLU A 454 15.47 12.20 29.05
C GLU A 454 14.90 11.02 29.86
N ASP A 455 14.64 9.88 29.20
CA ASP A 455 14.06 8.69 29.84
C ASP A 455 15.12 7.97 30.70
N ARG A 456 15.22 8.34 31.98
CA ARG A 456 16.26 7.82 32.87
C ARG A 456 15.95 6.41 33.37
N ASN A 457 14.69 6.03 33.36
CA ASN A 457 14.23 4.75 33.89
C ASN A 457 13.76 3.76 32.80
N ASN A 458 13.83 4.16 31.52
CA ASN A 458 13.48 3.39 30.33
C ASN A 458 12.02 2.90 30.36
N ASN A 459 11.10 3.72 30.87
CA ASN A 459 9.67 3.39 30.92
C ASN A 459 8.88 3.96 29.72
N GLY A 460 9.51 4.78 28.88
CA GLY A 460 8.92 5.44 27.71
C GLY A 460 7.95 6.58 28.01
N LEU A 461 7.93 7.08 29.25
CA LEU A 461 7.05 8.14 29.74
C LEU A 461 7.88 9.20 30.44
N LEU A 462 7.49 10.46 30.27
CA LEU A 462 8.18 11.58 30.90
C LEU A 462 7.74 11.74 32.37
N ASP A 463 8.67 11.62 33.30
CA ASP A 463 8.44 11.86 34.73
C ASP A 463 8.68 13.34 35.11
N LEU A 464 7.65 13.97 35.69
CA LEU A 464 7.66 15.40 36.05
C LEU A 464 7.68 15.66 37.56
N ASP A 465 7.90 14.63 38.36
CA ASP A 465 7.98 14.74 39.82
C ASP A 465 9.39 15.21 40.25
N ASP A 466 9.51 16.13 41.21
CA ASP A 466 10.78 16.76 41.64
C ASP A 466 11.93 15.77 41.94
N ALA A 467 11.63 14.53 42.35
CA ALA A 467 12.64 13.51 42.65
C ALA A 467 13.18 12.78 41.39
N ASN A 468 12.40 12.74 40.31
CA ASN A 468 12.68 12.06 39.05
C ASN A 468 12.35 12.97 37.86
N PHE A 469 12.64 14.27 37.96
CA PHE A 469 12.30 15.22 36.91
C PHE A 469 13.17 14.95 35.67
N GLU A 470 12.52 14.63 34.55
CA GLU A 470 13.15 14.17 33.30
C GLU A 470 13.11 15.19 32.16
N ASP A 471 12.25 16.21 32.24
CA ASP A 471 12.10 17.28 31.22
C ASP A 471 13.25 18.31 31.31
N THR A 472 14.48 17.81 31.22
CA THR A 472 15.74 18.51 31.45
C THR A 472 16.52 18.77 30.18
N GLY A 473 15.95 18.46 29.02
CA GLY A 473 16.68 18.41 27.76
C GLY A 473 17.48 17.13 27.58
N ILE A 474 17.87 16.86 26.33
CA ILE A 474 18.68 15.70 25.93
C ILE A 474 20.12 15.73 26.50
N ASP A 475 20.57 16.89 26.98
CA ASP A 475 21.84 17.04 27.68
C ASP A 475 21.76 16.59 29.15
N GLY A 476 20.54 16.43 29.68
CA GLY A 476 20.25 16.03 31.05
C GLY A 476 20.46 17.13 32.09
N VAL A 477 20.65 18.38 31.68
CA VAL A 477 21.06 19.50 32.56
C VAL A 477 20.04 20.62 32.51
N ARG A 478 19.24 20.72 33.58
CA ARG A 478 18.28 21.82 33.71
C ARG A 478 18.98 23.17 33.90
N GLY A 479 18.75 24.12 32.99
CA GLY A 479 19.33 25.46 33.04
C GLY A 479 18.67 26.40 32.04
N SER A 480 18.42 27.66 32.45
CA SER A 480 18.03 28.65 31.44
C SER A 480 19.25 29.07 30.64
N ASP A 481 19.11 29.12 29.30
CA ASP A 481 20.17 29.46 28.34
C ASP A 481 21.02 30.69 28.72
N ASN A 482 20.41 31.67 29.41
CA ASN A 482 21.07 32.93 29.78
C ASN A 482 21.82 32.90 31.12
N SER A 483 21.75 31.78 31.84
CA SER A 483 22.23 31.65 33.22
C SER A 483 23.65 31.06 33.29
N ASN A 484 24.23 30.68 32.15
CA ASN A 484 25.56 30.08 32.04
C ASN A 484 25.74 28.94 33.05
N VAL A 485 24.73 28.05 33.10
CA VAL A 485 24.74 26.87 33.96
C VAL A 485 25.82 25.93 33.46
N PRO A 486 26.70 25.39 34.32
CA PRO A 486 27.69 24.43 33.87
C PRO A 486 27.01 23.20 33.25
N ASN A 487 27.49 22.79 32.07
CA ASN A 487 27.04 21.62 31.30
C ASN A 487 25.69 21.74 30.56
N ASP A 488 25.01 22.87 30.68
CA ASP A 488 23.79 23.21 29.93
C ASP A 488 24.12 23.51 28.46
N ALA A 489 23.31 22.95 27.55
CA ALA A 489 23.32 23.14 26.11
C ALA A 489 23.25 24.61 25.69
N GLY A 490 22.47 25.41 26.42
CA GLY A 490 22.27 26.83 26.20
C GLY A 490 21.52 27.19 24.91
N ASP A 491 20.91 26.20 24.24
CA ASP A 491 20.05 26.37 23.07
C ASP A 491 18.86 25.40 23.00
N ASP A 492 18.52 24.76 24.12
CA ASP A 492 17.50 23.71 24.20
C ASP A 492 16.28 24.09 25.06
N ASP A 493 16.27 25.26 25.69
CA ASP A 493 15.08 25.86 26.34
C ASP A 493 13.86 25.85 25.39
N TRP A 494 12.79 25.13 25.73
CA TRP A 494 11.50 25.29 25.06
C TRP A 494 10.81 26.59 25.48
N ALA A 495 10.08 27.21 24.54
CA ALA A 495 9.12 28.26 24.90
C ALA A 495 7.88 28.23 24.02
N ASP A 496 6.73 28.60 24.61
CA ASP A 496 5.48 28.78 23.88
C ASP A 496 5.72 29.64 22.62
N PRO A 497 5.32 29.18 21.43
CA PRO A 497 5.62 29.89 20.18
C PRO A 497 5.08 31.33 20.12
N ARG A 498 4.09 31.67 20.94
CA ARG A 498 3.51 33.03 21.07
C ARG A 498 4.41 33.98 21.87
N ASN A 499 5.29 33.44 22.70
CA ASN A 499 6.12 34.19 23.65
C ASN A 499 7.55 34.44 23.12
N THR A 500 7.85 34.01 21.90
CA THR A 500 9.18 34.17 21.28
C THR A 500 9.17 35.26 20.21
N GLN A 501 10.34 35.89 19.98
CA GLN A 501 10.55 36.86 18.91
C GLN A 501 11.82 36.51 18.11
N PRO A 502 11.70 36.14 16.82
CA PRO A 502 10.45 35.93 16.08
C PRO A 502 9.64 34.76 16.67
N GLN A 503 8.33 34.72 16.40
CA GLN A 503 7.47 33.60 16.82
C GLN A 503 8.07 32.26 16.39
N PHE A 504 7.80 31.21 17.16
CA PHE A 504 8.30 29.84 16.97
C PHE A 504 9.81 29.63 17.18
N LEU A 505 10.56 30.63 17.66
CA LEU A 505 12.04 30.51 17.73
C LEU A 505 12.51 29.31 18.56
N ARG A 506 11.85 29.07 19.71
CA ARG A 506 12.18 28.01 20.68
C ARG A 506 11.16 26.87 20.72
N ILE A 507 10.41 26.67 19.62
CA ILE A 507 9.37 25.62 19.58
C ILE A 507 9.96 24.19 19.61
N ASN A 508 11.22 24.06 19.19
CA ASN A 508 11.92 22.77 19.09
C ASN A 508 12.88 22.50 20.25
N GLY A 509 12.85 23.33 21.30
CA GLY A 509 13.62 23.07 22.52
C GLY A 509 13.14 21.78 23.19
N THR A 510 14.08 21.10 23.85
CA THR A 510 13.85 19.86 24.58
C THR A 510 13.59 20.13 26.07
N GLU A 511 14.23 21.13 26.68
CA GLU A 511 13.99 21.44 28.11
C GLU A 511 12.63 22.14 28.34
N ASN A 512 11.88 21.67 29.35
CA ASN A 512 10.56 22.18 29.75
C ASN A 512 9.51 22.08 28.63
N ASN A 513 9.68 21.17 27.68
CA ASN A 513 8.79 21.07 26.53
C ASN A 513 7.51 20.27 26.83
N SER A 514 7.41 19.66 28.02
CA SER A 514 6.21 18.93 28.47
C SER A 514 4.96 19.79 28.58
N ASP A 515 5.13 21.11 28.76
CA ASP A 515 4.07 22.11 28.72
C ASP A 515 3.42 22.25 27.33
N ALA A 516 4.11 21.80 26.28
CA ALA A 516 3.60 21.79 24.93
C ALA A 516 2.54 20.69 24.77
N LYS A 517 1.34 21.03 24.28
CA LYS A 517 0.28 20.04 24.04
C LYS A 517 0.79 18.85 23.20
N GLY A 518 0.74 17.66 23.79
CA GLY A 518 1.12 16.39 23.14
C GLY A 518 2.58 15.98 23.33
N ALA A 519 3.41 16.78 24.00
CA ALA A 519 4.75 16.40 24.45
C ALA A 519 4.63 15.79 25.85
N ARG A 520 4.44 14.47 25.91
CA ARG A 520 4.44 13.71 27.18
C ARG A 520 5.39 12.51 27.13
N PHE A 521 6.25 12.52 26.12
CA PHE A 521 7.25 11.49 25.88
C PHE A 521 8.60 12.14 26.10
N PRO A 522 9.56 11.42 26.71
CA PRO A 522 10.92 11.90 26.85
C PRO A 522 11.55 12.20 25.49
N ASP A 523 12.29 13.29 25.38
CA ASP A 523 13.13 13.52 24.21
C ASP A 523 14.33 12.56 24.23
N THR A 524 14.61 11.96 23.09
CA THR A 524 15.63 10.91 22.95
C THR A 524 16.22 10.91 21.56
N GLU A 525 17.48 10.48 21.46
CA GLU A 525 18.12 10.14 20.18
C GLU A 525 17.65 8.79 19.64
N ASP A 526 17.08 7.91 20.47
CA ASP A 526 16.48 6.65 20.01
C ASP A 526 15.16 6.92 19.25
N LEU A 527 15.29 7.17 17.94
CA LEU A 527 14.16 7.60 17.10
C LEU A 527 13.26 6.43 16.66
N ASP A 528 13.74 5.20 16.69
CA ASP A 528 12.96 4.01 16.34
C ASP A 528 12.46 3.20 17.53
N GLY A 529 12.90 3.53 18.75
CA GLY A 529 12.47 2.94 20.00
C GLY A 529 13.09 1.57 20.28
N ASP A 530 14.27 1.29 19.71
CA ASP A 530 14.98 0.02 19.89
C ASP A 530 15.81 -0.06 21.20
N GLY A 531 15.90 1.05 21.92
CA GLY A 531 16.62 1.21 23.18
C GLY A 531 18.11 1.54 23.02
N THR A 532 18.57 1.83 21.80
CA THR A 532 19.98 2.14 21.49
C THR A 532 20.10 3.34 20.56
N VAL A 533 21.24 4.03 20.56
CA VAL A 533 21.53 5.07 19.57
C VAL A 533 22.20 4.46 18.34
N ASN A 534 21.55 4.57 17.19
CA ASN A 534 22.13 4.09 15.94
C ASN A 534 23.14 5.10 15.37
N THR A 535 24.42 4.75 15.29
CA THR A 535 25.48 5.64 14.74
C THR A 535 25.85 5.35 13.28
N PHE A 536 25.17 4.39 12.66
CA PHE A 536 25.47 3.96 11.30
C PHE A 536 25.01 5.00 10.26
N ASN A 537 25.79 5.12 9.19
CA ASN A 537 25.46 5.93 8.03
C ASN A 537 25.51 5.07 6.77
N ASN A 538 24.36 4.50 6.40
CA ASN A 538 24.16 3.70 5.21
C ASN A 538 22.97 4.26 4.43
N TYR A 539 23.19 5.28 3.60
CA TYR A 539 22.10 6.00 2.95
C TYR A 539 22.46 6.49 1.54
N PHE A 540 21.41 6.78 0.78
CA PHE A 540 21.51 7.51 -0.49
C PHE A 540 21.16 8.97 -0.26
N SER A 541 21.92 9.88 -0.89
CA SER A 541 21.70 11.32 -0.79
C SER A 541 21.28 11.93 -2.12
N TYR A 542 20.31 12.83 -2.03
CA TYR A 542 19.76 13.60 -3.14
C TYR A 542 19.92 15.09 -2.87
N ALA A 543 20.30 15.87 -3.88
CA ALA A 543 20.46 17.32 -3.74
C ALA A 543 19.80 18.09 -4.89
N PHE A 544 19.22 19.26 -4.59
CA PHE A 544 18.73 20.21 -5.60
C PHE A 544 18.76 21.65 -5.05
N ASN A 545 18.94 22.63 -5.94
CA ASN A 545 18.88 24.04 -5.54
C ASN A 545 17.43 24.56 -5.50
N LEU A 546 17.11 25.38 -4.50
CA LEU A 546 15.81 26.06 -4.41
C LEU A 546 15.68 27.19 -5.44
N ASP A 547 16.79 27.83 -5.82
CA ASP A 547 16.83 28.77 -6.93
C ASP A 547 16.73 28.00 -8.25
N SER A 548 15.51 27.99 -8.78
CA SER A 548 15.18 27.29 -10.01
C SER A 548 15.76 27.91 -11.29
N THR A 549 16.41 29.08 -11.18
CA THR A 549 17.17 29.69 -12.28
C THR A 549 18.57 29.10 -12.39
N LEU A 550 19.13 28.63 -11.27
CA LEU A 550 20.44 28.00 -11.18
C LEU A 550 20.37 26.50 -11.50
N ASP A 551 19.32 25.83 -11.02
CA ASP A 551 19.15 24.40 -11.16
C ASP A 551 17.68 24.01 -11.39
N LYS A 552 17.43 23.26 -12.46
CA LYS A 552 16.11 22.68 -12.76
C LYS A 552 16.08 21.17 -12.51
N THR A 553 17.14 20.61 -11.92
CA THR A 553 17.21 19.19 -11.58
C THR A 553 16.04 18.83 -10.67
N PHE A 554 15.36 17.74 -11.03
CA PHE A 554 14.17 17.22 -10.35
C PHE A 554 12.94 18.15 -10.30
N LEU A 555 12.98 19.36 -10.87
CA LEU A 555 11.81 20.23 -10.93
C LEU A 555 10.79 19.64 -11.91
N ALA A 556 9.64 19.18 -11.39
CA ALA A 556 8.60 18.52 -12.17
C ALA A 556 7.47 19.46 -12.58
N SER A 557 7.07 20.39 -11.70
CA SER A 557 5.94 21.28 -11.94
C SER A 557 6.02 22.56 -11.10
N ARG A 558 5.27 23.58 -11.51
CA ARG A 558 4.96 24.80 -10.77
C ARG A 558 3.46 25.09 -10.91
N THR A 559 2.89 25.73 -9.91
CA THR A 559 1.50 26.21 -9.98
C THR A 559 1.47 27.71 -10.26
N GLU A 560 0.49 28.12 -11.06
CA GLU A 560 0.24 29.49 -11.46
C GLU A 560 -1.21 29.86 -11.14
N PHE A 561 -1.46 31.12 -10.80
CA PHE A 561 -2.81 31.65 -10.69
C PHE A 561 -3.43 31.84 -12.09
N ASP A 562 -4.74 32.09 -12.16
CA ASP A 562 -5.48 32.28 -13.42
C ASP A 562 -4.91 33.38 -14.34
N ASP A 563 -4.21 34.36 -13.77
CA ASP A 563 -3.54 35.44 -14.49
C ASP A 563 -2.14 35.07 -15.03
N GLY A 564 -1.69 33.83 -14.81
CA GLY A 564 -0.37 33.31 -15.19
C GLY A 564 0.75 33.67 -14.21
N THR A 565 0.44 34.29 -13.06
CA THR A 565 1.48 34.60 -12.07
C THR A 565 1.86 33.35 -11.26
N PRO A 566 3.17 33.04 -11.08
CA PRO A 566 3.58 31.89 -10.28
C PRO A 566 3.19 32.04 -8.80
N THR A 567 2.69 30.96 -8.20
CA THR A 567 2.35 30.94 -6.76
C THR A 567 3.60 30.94 -5.86
N GLY A 568 4.75 30.61 -6.45
CA GLY A 568 6.02 30.36 -5.76
C GLY A 568 6.17 28.92 -5.22
N TRP A 569 5.16 28.05 -5.41
CA TRP A 569 5.25 26.64 -5.08
C TRP A 569 5.76 25.82 -6.26
N LYS A 570 6.67 24.89 -5.96
CA LYS A 570 7.38 24.04 -6.92
C LYS A 570 7.24 22.59 -6.48
N LEU A 571 6.94 21.69 -7.40
CA LEU A 571 7.02 20.25 -7.19
C LEU A 571 8.40 19.76 -7.59
N TYR A 572 9.14 19.22 -6.63
CA TYR A 572 10.36 18.46 -6.90
C TYR A 572 10.02 16.96 -6.88
N ARG A 573 10.40 16.26 -7.95
CA ARG A 573 10.23 14.82 -8.14
C ARG A 573 11.59 14.19 -8.40
N ILE A 574 12.09 13.46 -7.43
CA ILE A 574 13.44 12.90 -7.40
C ILE A 574 13.33 11.39 -7.62
N PRO A 575 13.83 10.84 -8.75
CA PRO A 575 13.87 9.39 -8.93
C PRO A 575 14.75 8.73 -7.87
N ILE A 576 14.22 7.77 -7.13
CA ILE A 576 14.90 7.17 -5.97
C ILE A 576 16.19 6.41 -6.36
N LYS A 577 16.35 6.01 -7.61
CA LYS A 577 17.59 5.36 -8.09
C LYS A 577 18.61 6.34 -8.66
N GLN A 578 18.30 7.64 -8.75
CA GLN A 578 19.17 8.69 -9.27
C GLN A 578 19.78 9.54 -8.14
N TYR A 579 20.39 8.89 -7.16
CA TYR A 579 21.09 9.55 -6.06
C TYR A 579 22.41 10.17 -6.53
N GLN A 580 22.81 11.28 -5.92
CA GLN A 580 24.10 11.91 -6.15
C GLN A 580 25.22 11.22 -5.36
N PHE A 581 24.91 10.73 -4.15
CA PHE A 581 25.88 10.06 -3.29
C PHE A 581 25.30 8.76 -2.70
N LYS A 582 26.15 7.73 -2.60
CA LYS A 582 25.93 6.52 -1.80
C LYS A 582 26.95 6.54 -0.66
N ILE A 583 26.46 6.52 0.58
CA ILE A 583 27.28 6.53 1.80
C ILE A 583 27.17 5.18 2.47
N GLY A 584 28.30 4.53 2.77
CA GLY A 584 28.31 3.20 3.38
C GLY A 584 27.78 2.14 2.42
N ASP A 585 27.01 1.18 2.96
CA ASP A 585 26.37 0.13 2.17
C ASP A 585 24.84 0.04 2.40
N PRO A 586 24.07 1.04 1.94
CA PRO A 586 22.61 1.04 2.02
C PRO A 586 21.97 -0.11 1.25
N ASP A 587 20.79 -0.52 1.69
CA ASP A 587 19.91 -1.45 0.96
C ASP A 587 19.52 -0.86 -0.41
N THR A 588 20.10 -1.43 -1.47
CA THR A 588 19.84 -1.02 -2.86
C THR A 588 18.47 -1.43 -3.37
N THR A 589 17.75 -2.31 -2.65
CA THR A 589 16.39 -2.72 -3.01
C THR A 589 15.33 -1.74 -2.51
N PHE A 590 15.70 -0.87 -1.57
CA PHE A 590 14.78 0.04 -0.87
C PHE A 590 13.62 -0.71 -0.19
N GLN A 591 13.84 -1.97 0.20
CA GLN A 591 12.82 -2.73 0.91
C GLN A 591 12.52 -2.09 2.26
N GLN A 592 13.57 -1.69 2.96
CA GLN A 592 13.45 -1.00 4.22
C GLN A 592 14.30 0.26 4.20
N ILE A 593 13.64 1.39 4.39
CA ILE A 593 14.26 2.66 4.73
C ILE A 593 14.06 2.79 6.25
N PHE A 594 15.09 3.20 6.99
CA PHE A 594 15.04 3.36 8.45
C PHE A 594 14.86 4.80 8.86
N ASN A 595 15.49 5.73 8.14
CA ASN A 595 15.45 7.15 8.42
C ASN A 595 15.35 7.94 7.12
N VAL A 596 14.69 9.09 7.21
CA VAL A 596 14.74 10.14 6.19
C VAL A 596 15.25 11.41 6.85
N ARG A 597 16.33 11.98 6.34
CA ARG A 597 16.88 13.28 6.76
C ARG A 597 16.69 14.30 5.65
N ILE A 598 16.21 15.49 5.99
CA ILE A 598 16.18 16.65 5.09
C ILE A 598 16.99 17.78 5.71
N TRP A 599 17.92 18.35 4.95
CA TRP A 599 18.82 19.38 5.44
C TRP A 599 19.15 20.41 4.36
N VAL A 600 19.53 21.60 4.79
CA VAL A 600 19.88 22.73 3.93
C VAL A 600 21.34 23.11 4.12
N ASN A 601 21.97 23.55 3.05
CA ASN A 601 23.33 24.10 3.03
C ASN A 601 23.47 25.17 1.94
N ASP A 602 24.70 25.67 1.75
CA ASP A 602 25.02 26.71 0.77
C ASP A 602 24.21 27.99 1.04
N ILE A 603 24.26 28.43 2.31
CA ILE A 603 23.49 29.58 2.81
C ILE A 603 24.43 30.73 3.11
N GLU A 604 24.31 31.83 2.38
CA GLU A 604 25.07 33.05 2.63
C GLU A 604 24.89 33.57 4.07
N PRO A 605 25.97 34.06 4.72
CA PRO A 605 25.86 34.74 6.00
C PRO A 605 24.99 35.99 5.91
N THR A 606 23.86 35.99 6.60
CA THR A 606 22.95 37.14 6.70
C THR A 606 22.63 37.40 8.17
N VAL A 607 23.60 37.99 8.86
CA VAL A 607 23.55 38.23 10.30
C VAL A 607 22.24 38.90 10.71
N GLY A 608 21.52 38.28 11.64
CA GLY A 608 20.26 38.81 12.17
C GLY A 608 19.03 38.63 11.26
N ARG A 609 19.17 38.06 10.05
CA ARG A 609 18.06 37.84 9.11
C ARG A 609 17.71 36.37 9.00
N TYR A 610 16.42 36.06 9.16
CA TYR A 610 15.88 34.72 8.93
C TYR A 610 15.48 34.54 7.47
N ASP A 611 15.81 33.38 6.92
CA ASP A 611 15.26 32.85 5.68
C ASP A 611 14.54 31.52 5.98
N SER A 612 13.73 31.02 5.05
CA SER A 612 12.97 29.78 5.27
C SER A 612 12.60 29.07 3.98
N VAL A 613 12.41 27.76 4.07
CA VAL A 613 11.71 26.95 3.08
C VAL A 613 10.42 26.40 3.68
N ARG A 614 9.35 26.37 2.89
CA ARG A 614 8.06 25.77 3.28
C ARG A 614 7.79 24.52 2.48
N ILE A 615 7.25 23.50 3.13
CA ILE A 615 6.95 22.19 2.55
C ILE A 615 5.47 21.89 2.79
N ALA A 616 4.70 21.72 1.72
CA ALA A 616 3.27 21.42 1.78
C ALA A 616 3.00 19.91 1.80
N THR A 617 3.82 19.14 1.08
CA THR A 617 3.79 17.67 1.10
C THR A 617 5.21 17.15 0.95
N PHE A 618 5.45 15.94 1.46
CA PHE A 618 6.69 15.20 1.33
C PHE A 618 6.31 13.73 1.32
N ASP A 619 6.50 13.04 0.19
CA ASP A 619 5.98 11.68 -0.02
C ASP A 619 6.99 10.79 -0.74
N PHE A 620 7.01 9.51 -0.41
CA PHE A 620 7.48 8.46 -1.32
C PHE A 620 6.35 8.11 -2.28
N VAL A 621 6.66 8.01 -3.57
CA VAL A 621 5.66 7.88 -4.64
C VAL A 621 6.04 6.76 -5.60
N GLY A 622 5.09 5.88 -5.85
CA GLY A 622 5.14 4.80 -6.82
C GLY A 622 3.95 4.83 -7.77
N ASN A 623 3.83 3.76 -8.56
CA ASN A 623 2.73 3.62 -9.51
C ASN A 623 2.24 2.16 -9.54
N ASP A 624 0.95 1.97 -9.77
CA ASP A 624 0.36 0.64 -10.02
C ASP A 624 0.74 0.06 -11.39
N TRP A 625 1.10 0.93 -12.32
CA TRP A 625 1.68 0.56 -13.60
C TRP A 625 3.20 0.39 -13.47
N GLU A 626 3.67 -0.79 -13.86
CA GLU A 626 5.06 -1.22 -13.80
C GLU A 626 5.69 -1.18 -15.20
N GLU A 627 6.91 -0.66 -15.28
CA GLU A 627 7.71 -0.66 -16.51
C GLU A 627 8.14 -2.10 -16.84
N ILE A 628 7.77 -2.59 -18.02
CA ILE A 628 8.36 -3.83 -18.55
C ILE A 628 9.72 -3.54 -19.17
N GLY A 629 9.86 -2.36 -19.79
CA GLY A 629 11.09 -1.92 -20.43
C GLY A 629 10.87 -1.62 -21.90
N PHE A 630 11.93 -1.73 -22.69
CA PHE A 630 11.88 -1.55 -24.13
C PHE A 630 12.63 -2.66 -24.86
N LYS A 631 12.30 -2.90 -26.12
CA LYS A 631 13.06 -3.79 -27.00
C LYS A 631 13.23 -3.19 -28.37
N GLY A 632 14.38 -3.42 -29.00
CA GLY A 632 14.59 -3.08 -30.41
C GLY A 632 13.67 -3.88 -31.32
N LYS A 633 13.57 -3.44 -32.58
CA LYS A 633 12.68 -4.04 -33.57
C LYS A 633 12.94 -5.55 -33.76
N ASP A 634 14.20 -5.95 -33.75
CA ASP A 634 14.65 -7.32 -33.98
C ASP A 634 15.03 -8.04 -32.68
N ASP A 635 14.80 -7.41 -31.52
CA ASP A 635 15.12 -7.99 -30.21
C ASP A 635 13.94 -8.83 -29.70
N GLU A 636 14.25 -9.99 -29.14
CA GLU A 636 13.24 -10.89 -28.57
C GLU A 636 12.77 -10.44 -27.18
N ARG A 637 13.66 -9.81 -26.40
CA ARG A 637 13.47 -9.53 -24.97
C ARG A 637 13.40 -8.04 -24.68
N PHE A 638 12.64 -7.68 -23.64
CA PHE A 638 12.63 -6.33 -23.09
C PHE A 638 13.86 -6.12 -22.20
N GLU A 639 14.38 -4.90 -22.23
CA GLU A 639 15.40 -4.38 -21.33
C GLU A 639 14.77 -3.24 -20.53
N LEU A 640 14.79 -3.36 -19.20
CA LEU A 640 14.39 -2.25 -18.34
C LEU A 640 15.54 -1.25 -18.22
N SER A 641 15.27 0.00 -18.56
CA SER A 641 16.22 1.09 -18.42
C SER A 641 15.51 2.31 -17.84
N GLU A 642 15.58 2.46 -16.51
CA GLU A 642 14.89 3.54 -15.78
C GLU A 642 15.39 4.94 -16.12
N SER A 643 16.60 5.06 -16.69
CA SER A 643 17.12 6.32 -17.22
C SER A 643 16.47 6.71 -18.56
N ARG A 644 15.95 5.73 -19.30
CA ARG A 644 15.32 5.91 -20.62
C ARG A 644 13.80 5.82 -20.60
N PHE A 645 13.24 5.01 -19.71
CA PHE A 645 11.81 4.80 -19.58
C PHE A 645 11.38 4.96 -18.13
N GLY A 646 10.42 5.84 -17.87
CA GLY A 646 9.79 5.97 -16.55
C GLY A 646 8.30 6.20 -16.67
N ILE A 647 7.55 5.69 -15.69
CA ILE A 647 6.11 5.89 -15.59
C ILE A 647 5.80 6.82 -14.42
N THR A 648 4.96 7.81 -14.68
CA THR A 648 4.45 8.73 -13.67
C THR A 648 3.02 9.14 -13.98
N VAL A 649 2.49 10.12 -13.27
CA VAL A 649 1.17 10.67 -13.49
C VAL A 649 1.22 12.19 -13.57
N TYR A 650 0.38 12.76 -14.43
CA TYR A 650 0.04 14.20 -14.44
C TYR A 650 -1.44 14.37 -14.18
N ASN A 651 -1.79 15.44 -13.46
CA ASN A 651 -3.15 15.69 -13.02
C ASN A 651 -3.50 17.18 -13.05
N SER A 652 -4.80 17.46 -13.01
CA SER A 652 -5.38 18.79 -13.12
C SER A 652 -5.04 19.77 -11.98
N GLU A 653 -4.63 19.28 -10.81
CA GLU A 653 -4.39 20.13 -9.63
C GLU A 653 -2.90 20.48 -9.44
N GLU A 654 -2.00 19.57 -9.83
CA GLU A 654 -0.56 19.65 -9.55
C GLU A 654 0.27 20.04 -10.78
N HIS A 655 -0.30 19.94 -11.99
CA HIS A 655 0.41 20.13 -13.26
C HIS A 655 -0.32 21.15 -14.14
N SER A 656 -0.63 22.33 -13.61
CA SER A 656 -1.30 23.40 -14.38
C SER A 656 -0.36 24.45 -15.00
N GLY A 657 0.84 24.64 -14.44
CA GLY A 657 1.85 25.63 -14.90
C GLY A 657 3.10 25.04 -15.57
N ASP A 658 4.10 25.86 -15.84
CA ASP A 658 5.37 25.42 -16.46
C ASP A 658 6.16 24.41 -15.56
N PRO A 659 6.82 23.37 -16.11
CA PRO A 659 6.95 23.01 -17.53
C PRO A 659 5.85 22.10 -18.09
N THR A 660 4.85 21.75 -17.28
CA THR A 660 3.82 20.77 -17.63
C THR A 660 2.43 21.37 -17.50
N ASN A 661 1.77 21.66 -18.61
CA ASN A 661 0.39 22.14 -18.61
C ASN A 661 -0.56 20.98 -18.98
N TYR A 662 -1.03 20.27 -17.97
CA TYR A 662 -2.06 19.24 -18.12
C TYR A 662 -3.41 19.88 -18.38
N ARG A 663 -4.13 19.34 -19.36
CA ARG A 663 -5.51 19.73 -19.68
C ARG A 663 -6.34 18.47 -19.83
N SER A 664 -7.50 18.47 -19.19
CA SER A 664 -8.48 17.39 -19.33
C SER A 664 -8.80 17.14 -20.81
N PRO A 665 -8.93 15.88 -21.24
CA PRO A 665 -9.41 15.55 -22.56
C PRO A 665 -10.79 16.17 -22.82
N PRO A 666 -11.15 16.43 -24.10
CA PRO A 666 -12.45 16.98 -24.43
C PRO A 666 -13.59 16.13 -23.84
N ASN A 667 -14.54 16.80 -23.17
CA ASN A 667 -15.73 16.20 -22.56
C ASN A 667 -15.49 15.24 -21.37
N VAL A 668 -14.25 15.11 -20.91
CA VAL A 668 -13.91 14.44 -19.64
C VAL A 668 -13.89 15.49 -18.53
N GLU A 669 -14.50 15.14 -17.40
CA GLU A 669 -14.52 15.99 -16.20
C GLU A 669 -14.16 15.13 -14.97
N GLY A 670 -13.63 15.79 -13.93
CA GLY A 670 -13.43 15.18 -12.62
C GLY A 670 -14.75 14.76 -11.97
N ILE A 671 -14.68 13.82 -11.03
CA ILE A 671 -15.87 13.32 -10.32
C ILE A 671 -16.33 14.39 -9.34
N ARG A 672 -17.58 14.84 -9.47
CA ARG A 672 -18.16 15.78 -8.51
C ARG A 672 -18.68 15.04 -7.30
N ASP A 673 -18.11 15.30 -6.13
CA ASP A 673 -18.60 14.77 -4.87
C ASP A 673 -20.04 15.23 -4.59
N ARG A 674 -20.91 14.30 -4.19
CA ARG A 674 -22.33 14.61 -4.02
C ARG A 674 -22.63 15.46 -2.78
N ILE A 675 -21.80 15.38 -1.75
CA ILE A 675 -21.95 16.06 -0.46
C ILE A 675 -21.23 17.40 -0.50
N THR A 676 -19.92 17.38 -0.76
CA THR A 676 -19.08 18.59 -0.74
C THR A 676 -19.27 19.44 -1.99
N LYS A 677 -19.74 18.85 -3.10
CA LYS A 677 -19.80 19.46 -4.44
C LYS A 677 -18.45 19.79 -5.05
N ALA A 678 -17.35 19.48 -4.36
CA ALA A 678 -16.01 19.62 -4.88
C ALA A 678 -15.80 18.62 -6.03
N VAL A 679 -15.13 19.06 -7.08
CA VAL A 679 -14.69 18.21 -8.19
C VAL A 679 -13.35 17.58 -7.81
N SER A 680 -13.24 16.26 -7.94
CA SER A 680 -11.99 15.55 -7.73
C SER A 680 -10.98 15.92 -8.81
N LYS A 681 -9.68 15.81 -8.49
CA LYS A 681 -8.65 15.79 -9.52
C LYS A 681 -8.96 14.76 -10.61
N GLU A 682 -8.47 15.07 -11.80
CA GLU A 682 -8.40 14.17 -12.93
C GLU A 682 -6.93 13.86 -13.22
N GLN A 683 -6.63 12.61 -13.53
CA GLN A 683 -5.27 12.13 -13.69
C GLN A 683 -5.07 11.30 -14.96
N SER A 684 -3.86 11.38 -15.51
CA SER A 684 -3.41 10.55 -16.63
C SER A 684 -2.10 9.83 -16.31
N LEU A 685 -1.90 8.67 -16.93
CA LEU A 685 -0.60 8.00 -16.96
C LEU A 685 0.34 8.70 -17.94
N VAL A 686 1.59 8.88 -17.54
CA VAL A 686 2.62 9.49 -18.38
C VAL A 686 3.78 8.50 -18.53
N MET A 687 4.03 8.09 -19.78
CA MET A 687 5.22 7.32 -20.15
C MET A 687 6.30 8.30 -20.61
N GLN A 688 7.34 8.48 -19.79
CA GLN A 688 8.47 9.33 -20.09
C GLN A 688 9.51 8.54 -20.88
N LEU A 689 9.74 8.95 -22.12
CA LEU A 689 10.62 8.25 -23.05
C LEU A 689 11.84 9.11 -23.39
N LYS A 690 13.06 8.59 -23.21
CA LYS A 690 14.32 9.23 -23.56
C LYS A 690 15.18 8.30 -24.43
N GLN A 691 15.42 8.73 -25.67
CA GLN A 691 16.40 8.13 -26.60
C GLN A 691 16.22 6.61 -26.87
N PHE A 692 15.26 6.27 -27.74
CA PHE A 692 15.04 4.89 -28.19
C PHE A 692 15.45 4.67 -29.65
N PRO A 693 15.91 3.45 -30.01
CA PRO A 693 16.10 3.06 -31.40
C PRO A 693 14.82 3.17 -32.24
N VAL A 694 14.97 3.44 -33.53
CA VAL A 694 13.82 3.48 -34.46
C VAL A 694 13.13 2.11 -34.48
N GLY A 695 11.81 2.11 -34.28
CA GLY A 695 11.01 0.89 -34.25
C GLY A 695 11.08 0.12 -32.93
N ALA A 696 11.70 0.66 -31.88
CA ALA A 696 11.66 0.07 -30.56
C ALA A 696 10.23 0.04 -30.00
N LYS A 697 9.90 -1.03 -29.28
CA LYS A 697 8.65 -1.18 -28.54
C LYS A 697 8.92 -0.91 -27.07
N VAL A 698 8.09 -0.09 -26.42
CA VAL A 698 8.16 0.19 -24.97
C VAL A 698 6.86 -0.27 -24.34
N GLU A 699 6.93 -0.97 -23.21
CA GLU A 699 5.76 -1.57 -22.57
C GLU A 699 5.68 -1.23 -21.07
N ALA A 700 4.45 -0.97 -20.62
CA ALA A 700 4.05 -0.88 -19.23
C ALA A 700 2.92 -1.89 -18.98
N LYS A 701 2.85 -2.46 -17.79
CA LYS A 701 1.75 -3.36 -17.40
C LYS A 701 1.13 -2.97 -16.07
N LYS A 702 -0.15 -3.27 -15.93
CA LYS A 702 -0.85 -3.35 -14.64
C LYS A 702 -1.54 -4.70 -14.58
N GLN A 703 -1.39 -5.39 -13.45
CA GLN A 703 -2.02 -6.67 -13.23
C GLN A 703 -3.26 -6.50 -12.34
N PHE A 704 -4.42 -6.92 -12.85
CA PHE A 704 -5.64 -7.00 -12.07
C PHE A 704 -5.66 -8.33 -11.31
N ARG A 705 -5.96 -8.28 -10.01
CA ARG A 705 -5.98 -9.48 -9.15
C ARG A 705 -7.27 -10.29 -9.31
N GLU A 706 -8.36 -9.63 -9.68
CA GLU A 706 -9.63 -10.29 -9.94
C GLU A 706 -9.73 -10.65 -11.42
N LYS A 707 -10.28 -11.84 -11.70
CA LYS A 707 -10.54 -12.27 -13.07
C LYS A 707 -11.62 -11.38 -13.67
N LEU A 708 -11.20 -10.47 -14.54
CA LEU A 708 -12.11 -9.61 -15.30
C LEU A 708 -12.77 -10.45 -16.39
N ASN A 709 -14.10 -10.54 -16.38
CA ASN A 709 -14.83 -11.09 -17.52
C ASN A 709 -15.01 -9.98 -18.56
N LEU A 710 -14.18 -10.00 -19.61
CA LEU A 710 -14.19 -9.03 -20.71
C LEU A 710 -15.15 -9.45 -21.86
N LEU A 711 -15.92 -10.52 -21.67
CA LEU A 711 -16.81 -11.13 -22.66
C LEU A 711 -18.28 -11.11 -22.21
#